data_AF-A0A3G7TVB4-F1
#
_entry.id   AF-A0A3G7TVB4-F1
#
_cell.length_a   1.000
_cell.length_b   1.000
_cell.length_c   1.000
_cell.angle_alpha   90.00
_cell.angle_beta   90.00
_cell.angle_gamma   90.00
#
_symmetry.space_group_name_H-M   'P 1'
#
loop_
_entity.id
_entity.type
_entity.pdbx_description
1 polymer ?
#
loop_
_entity_poly.entity_id
_entity_poly.type
_entity_poly.pdbx_seq_one_letter_code
_entity_poly.pdbx_strand_id
1 'polypeptide(L)'
;MAGQSLIELLSSMNGKSITLGWDAVVSYDQLKINMLMEQQYVSKAAAGRTLEPITEVVAGAGVTNYIEQLLLGTPLLSFEEANLTNSRAKLTMPFLAGHISTVMTSAAATNYVDEMSTVVPGSHYILTMTIELENTTGNISQTTGEVFLDLSKGYSFTVNFGGSSEEEDRIGQKFKELYEKAPPDMKKYVLGLLDPVGNYALTPILFLIKTQPAPTGSLNGGAILLLVQTQCSAGGSGGNLPGASFPYLIPNDTDPAGLPLYSGVVLIRSKTLFQSILGPHYSNMLGATFNVNNGNTQDLACSLTASGGNYNTNRSYAESDLWVGPDAMAYTEQLWSGHTSYIYEQTPVIMPCNGLTITPRDGELNVAWANIFNQDTTRYIYQQRFGPGSGASSRDQKYITVSHNGGSINQSSVSDGNVVRFTPISQTNDVILSNTGWLNSTDEAELSIRNQLISITSDALTRVSSTAIPTIDLFTLANLLFPEKNTLQLSRTSLPGDLACFGQLDPERSSFRISPLQTTVGANQTQQFRIDSPDYADETVGWSVQAATEGLAGTIDANGLYRAPPASPGISVAHQDIITARIGAGDTLKQASAVVAVVDQGITVNPTFKVYATPGVTLRATTQGTTVTWTKLSGDGSLQSDAPDGKEVLFVAPSPLTQSLQTAVIEAHDTNSGARCRSTILMIKGNLSFQVEPVFIPPLGPLEEIPLTVRDPEGNEAPAGMFVWTVLSGDGTVSQGVYTAPADIQDTCAVISIALSSYPSLYGYAVIPLHR
;
A
#
# COMPACT_ATOMS: atom_id res chain seq x y z
N MET A 1 16.67 -1.25 -12.04
CA MET A 1 16.91 0.21 -12.06
C MET A 1 17.14 0.66 -10.62
N ALA A 2 18.01 1.63 -10.35
CA ALA A 2 18.19 2.18 -9.01
C ALA A 2 16.98 3.06 -8.63
N GLY A 3 16.66 3.18 -7.34
CA GLY A 3 15.64 4.10 -6.86
C GLY A 3 15.98 5.55 -7.24
N GLN A 4 14.96 6.34 -7.58
CA GLN A 4 15.11 7.73 -8.02
C GLN A 4 14.53 8.68 -6.96
N SER A 5 15.21 9.80 -6.75
CA SER A 5 14.70 10.91 -5.94
C SER A 5 13.58 11.66 -6.67
N LEU A 6 12.82 12.47 -5.94
CA LEU A 6 11.74 13.29 -6.50
C LEU A 6 12.27 14.21 -7.60
N ILE A 7 13.45 14.80 -7.39
CA ILE A 7 14.08 15.71 -8.35
C ILE A 7 14.42 14.98 -9.65
N GLU A 8 15.00 13.78 -9.57
CA GLU A 8 15.34 12.97 -10.74
C GLU A 8 14.10 12.51 -11.51
N LEU A 9 13.07 12.08 -10.79
CA LEU A 9 11.80 11.66 -11.39
C LEU A 9 11.13 12.84 -12.12
N LEU A 10 11.00 14.01 -11.47
CA LEU A 10 10.44 15.22 -12.08
C LEU A 10 11.26 15.66 -13.31
N SER A 11 12.58 15.60 -13.22
CA SER A 11 13.46 15.90 -14.37
C SER A 11 13.24 14.95 -15.54
N SER A 12 12.95 13.67 -15.28
CA SER A 12 12.67 12.67 -16.33
C SER A 12 11.33 12.92 -17.05
N MET A 13 10.38 13.52 -16.33
CA MET A 13 9.03 13.87 -16.81
C MET A 13 8.97 15.23 -17.53
N ASN A 14 10.03 16.05 -17.44
CA ASN A 14 10.00 17.41 -17.97
C ASN A 14 9.70 17.45 -19.47
N GLY A 15 8.63 18.18 -19.85
CA GLY A 15 8.13 18.29 -21.22
C GLY A 15 7.43 17.03 -21.76
N LYS A 16 7.21 15.99 -20.94
CA LYS A 16 6.65 14.71 -21.36
C LYS A 16 5.34 14.38 -20.65
N SER A 17 4.53 13.57 -21.31
CA SER A 17 3.42 12.85 -20.67
C SER A 17 3.82 11.38 -20.53
N ILE A 18 3.86 10.88 -19.31
CA ILE A 18 4.21 9.49 -19.00
C ILE A 18 2.98 8.66 -18.63
N THR A 19 1.76 9.21 -18.65
CA THR A 19 0.54 8.44 -18.34
C THR A 19 0.16 7.41 -19.41
N LEU A 20 0.93 7.28 -20.49
CA LEU A 20 0.68 6.31 -21.58
C LEU A 20 -0.71 6.42 -22.21
N GLY A 21 -1.32 7.60 -22.18
CA GLY A 21 -2.66 7.83 -22.73
C GLY A 21 -3.81 7.65 -21.74
N TRP A 22 -3.56 7.17 -20.51
CA TRP A 22 -4.53 7.15 -19.42
C TRP A 22 -4.77 8.57 -18.88
N ASP A 23 -5.99 8.85 -18.40
CA ASP A 23 -6.33 10.18 -17.86
C ASP A 23 -5.62 10.46 -16.54
N ALA A 24 -5.45 9.43 -15.73
CA ALA A 24 -4.65 9.47 -14.52
C ALA A 24 -3.88 8.17 -14.32
N VAL A 25 -2.75 8.26 -13.62
CA VAL A 25 -1.99 7.10 -13.14
C VAL A 25 -1.75 7.29 -11.66
N VAL A 26 -2.10 6.27 -10.86
CA VAL A 26 -1.95 6.30 -9.40
C VAL A 26 -1.06 5.16 -8.97
N SER A 27 -0.15 5.38 -8.02
CA SER A 27 0.67 4.30 -7.47
C SER A 27 0.70 4.33 -5.95
N TYR A 28 0.72 3.15 -5.33
CA TYR A 28 0.78 2.93 -3.89
C TYR A 28 1.84 1.89 -3.57
N ASP A 29 2.58 2.11 -2.49
CA ASP A 29 3.64 1.20 -2.05
C ASP A 29 3.10 -0.07 -1.35
N GLN A 30 3.91 -1.11 -1.36
CA GLN A 30 3.58 -2.42 -0.77
C GLN A 30 3.27 -2.36 0.73
N LEU A 31 4.06 -1.59 1.51
CA LEU A 31 3.94 -1.59 2.96
C LEU A 31 2.55 -1.10 3.36
N LYS A 32 2.08 -0.03 2.74
CA LYS A 32 0.77 0.55 3.05
C LYS A 32 -0.40 -0.32 2.58
N ILE A 33 -0.27 -1.01 1.45
CA ILE A 33 -1.28 -2.00 1.04
C ILE A 33 -1.37 -3.13 2.08
N ASN A 34 -0.23 -3.62 2.58
CA ASN A 34 -0.21 -4.65 3.62
C ASN A 34 -0.80 -4.15 4.95
N MET A 35 -0.62 -2.87 5.30
CA MET A 35 -1.29 -2.27 6.46
C MET A 35 -2.82 -2.27 6.29
N LEU A 36 -3.35 -2.02 5.09
CA LEU A 36 -4.79 -2.12 4.81
C LEU A 36 -5.28 -3.57 4.93
N MET A 37 -4.52 -4.53 4.41
CA MET A 37 -4.83 -5.96 4.53
C MET A 37 -4.82 -6.40 6.01
N GLU A 38 -3.87 -5.90 6.80
CA GLU A 38 -3.75 -6.15 8.24
C GLU A 38 -4.95 -5.60 9.01
N GLN A 39 -5.35 -4.34 8.75
CA GLN A 39 -6.54 -3.76 9.38
C GLN A 39 -7.81 -4.57 9.09
N GLN A 40 -7.98 -5.01 7.83
CA GLN A 40 -9.10 -5.86 7.45
C GLN A 40 -9.02 -7.24 8.09
N TYR A 41 -7.84 -7.85 8.17
CA TYR A 41 -7.65 -9.13 8.86
C TYR A 41 -8.05 -9.01 10.33
N VAL A 42 -7.57 -7.99 11.04
CA VAL A 42 -7.91 -7.72 12.44
C VAL A 42 -9.42 -7.51 12.61
N SER A 43 -10.07 -6.75 11.72
CA SER A 43 -11.51 -6.57 11.75
C SER A 43 -12.28 -7.88 11.50
N LYS A 44 -11.79 -8.72 10.59
CA LYS A 44 -12.39 -10.04 10.31
C LYS A 44 -12.21 -10.99 11.49
N ALA A 45 -11.01 -11.04 12.09
CA ALA A 45 -10.72 -11.84 13.27
C ALA A 45 -11.61 -11.43 14.45
N ALA A 46 -11.74 -10.12 14.70
CA ALA A 46 -12.64 -9.58 15.73
C ALA A 46 -14.11 -9.96 15.53
N ALA A 47 -14.53 -10.20 14.28
CA ALA A 47 -15.88 -10.60 13.91
C ALA A 47 -16.07 -12.13 13.76
N GLY A 48 -15.04 -12.95 14.03
CA GLY A 48 -15.08 -14.39 13.80
C GLY A 48 -15.22 -14.75 12.31
N ARG A 49 -14.68 -13.92 11.42
CA ARG A 49 -14.76 -14.05 9.95
C ARG A 49 -13.40 -14.37 9.33
N THR A 50 -12.56 -15.12 10.03
CA THR A 50 -11.36 -15.76 9.48
C THR A 50 -11.62 -17.25 9.23
N LEU A 51 -10.71 -17.93 8.53
CA LEU A 51 -10.76 -19.39 8.51
C LEU A 51 -10.59 -19.92 9.94
N GLU A 52 -11.39 -20.92 10.30
CA GLU A 52 -11.26 -21.62 11.58
C GLU A 52 -9.90 -22.36 11.64
N PRO A 53 -9.36 -22.62 12.85
CA PRO A 53 -8.15 -23.43 13.01
C PRO A 53 -8.29 -24.78 12.30
N ILE A 54 -7.29 -25.14 11.52
CA ILE A 54 -7.37 -26.28 10.60
C ILE A 54 -6.84 -27.52 11.29
N THR A 55 -7.65 -28.58 11.31
CA THR A 55 -7.21 -29.94 11.67
C THR A 55 -7.46 -30.87 10.48
N GLU A 56 -6.38 -31.36 9.89
CA GLU A 56 -6.42 -32.15 8.64
C GLU A 56 -5.37 -33.26 8.64
N VAL A 57 -5.69 -34.37 7.97
CA VAL A 57 -4.73 -35.47 7.72
C VAL A 57 -4.50 -35.56 6.22
N VAL A 58 -3.27 -35.27 5.82
CA VAL A 58 -2.89 -35.15 4.40
C VAL A 58 -1.96 -36.31 4.03
N ALA A 59 -2.56 -37.42 3.55
CA ALA A 59 -1.85 -38.63 3.15
C ALA A 59 -1.19 -38.52 1.77
N GLY A 60 0.05 -39.02 1.65
CA GLY A 60 0.93 -38.84 0.50
C GLY A 60 1.69 -40.08 0.07
N ALA A 61 2.67 -39.87 -0.81
CA ALA A 61 3.46 -40.95 -1.36
C ALA A 61 4.59 -41.31 -0.39
N GLY A 62 4.33 -42.22 0.55
CA GLY A 62 5.35 -42.63 1.52
C GLY A 62 5.35 -41.83 2.83
N VAL A 63 4.44 -40.87 2.97
CA VAL A 63 4.37 -39.94 4.11
C VAL A 63 2.93 -39.51 4.36
N THR A 64 2.59 -39.21 5.61
CA THR A 64 1.31 -38.63 6.02
C THR A 64 1.57 -37.45 6.95
N ASN A 65 1.00 -36.30 6.63
CA ASN A 65 1.11 -35.09 7.42
C ASN A 65 -0.15 -34.89 8.27
N TYR A 66 0.03 -34.77 9.58
CA TYR A 66 -1.02 -34.45 10.55
C TYR A 66 -0.90 -32.98 10.90
N ILE A 67 -1.96 -32.22 10.63
CA ILE A 67 -2.08 -30.81 10.92
C ILE A 67 -3.15 -30.68 12.01
N GLU A 68 -2.83 -30.00 13.10
CA GLU A 68 -3.75 -29.86 14.24
C GLU A 68 -3.86 -28.39 14.65
N GLN A 69 -5.08 -27.85 14.62
CA GLN A 69 -5.40 -26.48 15.05
C GLN A 69 -4.51 -25.40 14.41
N LEU A 70 -4.16 -25.59 13.13
CA LEU A 70 -3.27 -24.67 12.42
C LEU A 70 -4.02 -23.39 12.03
N LEU A 71 -3.62 -22.26 12.61
CA LEU A 71 -4.27 -20.95 12.46
C LEU A 71 -3.49 -20.04 11.52
N LEU A 72 -4.18 -19.44 10.55
CA LEU A 72 -3.61 -18.50 9.58
C LEU A 72 -3.60 -17.06 10.07
N GLY A 73 -2.49 -16.36 9.80
CA GLY A 73 -2.30 -14.95 10.09
C GLY A 73 -2.66 -14.02 8.93
N THR A 74 -2.25 -12.77 9.07
CA THR A 74 -2.51 -11.70 8.11
C THR A 74 -1.95 -12.02 6.72
N PRO A 75 -2.74 -11.85 5.64
CA PRO A 75 -2.22 -11.94 4.28
C PRO A 75 -1.32 -10.75 3.94
N LEU A 76 -0.13 -11.06 3.43
CA LEU A 76 0.89 -10.09 3.06
C LEU A 76 1.25 -10.24 1.58
N LEU A 77 1.08 -9.17 0.82
CA LEU A 77 1.49 -9.08 -0.57
C LEU A 77 2.98 -8.74 -0.68
N SER A 78 3.63 -9.39 -1.63
CA SER A 78 4.97 -9.11 -2.11
C SER A 78 4.96 -8.94 -3.63
N PHE A 79 5.62 -7.89 -4.12
CA PHE A 79 5.80 -7.62 -5.54
C PHE A 79 7.21 -7.97 -6.04
N GLU A 80 7.93 -8.86 -5.33
CA GLU A 80 9.27 -9.31 -5.73
C GLU A 80 9.29 -9.98 -7.13
N GLU A 81 8.19 -10.63 -7.51
CA GLU A 81 8.03 -11.29 -8.82
C GLU A 81 7.35 -10.40 -9.87
N ALA A 82 7.02 -9.16 -9.52
CA ALA A 82 6.31 -8.25 -10.40
C ALA A 82 7.19 -7.81 -11.58
N ASN A 83 6.55 -7.54 -12.72
CA ASN A 83 7.26 -7.19 -13.96
C ASN A 83 6.48 -6.23 -14.88
N LEU A 84 5.41 -5.59 -14.39
CA LEU A 84 4.49 -4.70 -15.12
C LEU A 84 3.68 -5.33 -16.26
N THR A 85 4.06 -6.51 -16.78
CA THR A 85 3.35 -7.15 -17.89
C THR A 85 2.05 -7.81 -17.44
N ASN A 86 2.07 -8.42 -16.26
CA ASN A 86 0.91 -9.00 -15.60
C ASN A 86 0.57 -8.23 -14.30
N SER A 87 -0.45 -8.70 -13.60
CA SER A 87 -0.91 -8.12 -12.33
C SER A 87 -0.65 -9.09 -11.18
N ARG A 88 0.42 -9.89 -11.27
CA ARG A 88 0.72 -10.93 -10.27
C ARG A 88 1.39 -10.34 -9.04
N ALA A 89 1.06 -10.92 -7.91
CA ALA A 89 1.74 -10.72 -6.64
C ALA A 89 1.90 -12.07 -5.94
N LYS A 90 2.97 -12.21 -5.18
CA LYS A 90 3.11 -13.31 -4.23
C LYS A 90 2.37 -12.92 -2.96
N LEU A 91 1.53 -13.81 -2.45
CA LEU A 91 0.84 -13.61 -1.19
C LEU A 91 1.34 -14.65 -0.20
N THR A 92 1.73 -14.17 0.97
CA THR A 92 2.20 -15.00 2.08
C THR A 92 1.30 -14.81 3.28
N MET A 93 1.06 -15.88 4.03
CA MET A 93 0.31 -15.85 5.29
C MET A 93 1.12 -16.63 6.32
N PRO A 94 1.63 -15.97 7.38
CA PRO A 94 2.29 -16.69 8.45
C PRO A 94 1.27 -17.53 9.22
N PHE A 95 1.69 -18.69 9.74
CA PHE A 95 0.87 -19.41 10.69
C PHE A 95 1.11 -18.88 12.10
N LEU A 96 0.03 -18.70 12.86
CA LEU A 96 0.05 -18.10 14.19
C LEU A 96 0.02 -19.14 15.30
N ALA A 97 -0.51 -20.33 15.01
CA ALA A 97 -0.73 -21.36 16.02
C ALA A 97 -0.89 -22.72 15.33
N GLY A 98 -0.55 -23.81 16.01
CA GLY A 98 -0.91 -25.18 15.63
C GLY A 98 0.20 -26.19 15.89
N HIS A 99 -0.05 -27.45 15.56
CA HIS A 99 0.96 -28.50 15.52
C HIS A 99 1.02 -29.13 14.13
N ILE A 100 2.24 -29.49 13.73
CA ILE A 100 2.51 -30.16 12.47
C ILE A 100 3.33 -31.40 12.80
N SER A 101 2.84 -32.57 12.40
CA SER A 101 3.57 -33.83 12.55
C SER A 101 3.67 -34.56 11.22
N THR A 102 4.88 -35.00 10.88
CA THR A 102 5.16 -35.76 9.66
C THR A 102 5.41 -37.20 10.04
N VAL A 103 4.60 -38.12 9.50
CA VAL A 103 4.74 -39.56 9.72
C VAL A 103 5.18 -40.21 8.42
N MET A 104 6.31 -40.92 8.44
CA MET A 104 6.73 -41.73 7.30
C MET A 104 5.86 -42.98 7.26
N THR A 105 5.19 -43.19 6.13
CA THR A 105 4.25 -44.29 5.92
C THR A 105 4.69 -45.12 4.73
N SER A 106 5.18 -46.34 4.95
CA SER A 106 5.66 -47.21 3.86
C SER A 106 4.90 -48.53 3.83
N ALA A 107 4.64 -49.03 2.61
CA ALA A 107 4.08 -50.37 2.44
C ALA A 107 5.12 -51.49 2.66
N ALA A 108 6.41 -51.15 2.58
CA ALA A 108 7.53 -52.09 2.66
C ALA A 108 8.40 -51.89 3.90
N ALA A 109 8.14 -50.85 4.70
CA ALA A 109 8.91 -50.51 5.88
C ALA A 109 8.00 -50.04 7.02
N THR A 110 8.52 -50.10 8.23
CA THR A 110 7.87 -49.63 9.46
C THR A 110 7.44 -48.17 9.37
N ASN A 111 6.18 -47.88 9.75
CA ASN A 111 5.71 -46.50 9.91
C ASN A 111 6.26 -45.87 11.19
N TYR A 112 6.63 -44.59 11.13
CA TYR A 112 7.19 -43.87 12.28
C TYR A 112 6.98 -42.36 12.17
N VAL A 113 6.99 -41.66 13.31
CA VAL A 113 7.00 -40.19 13.33
C VAL A 113 8.39 -39.69 12.97
N ASP A 114 8.50 -38.91 11.90
CA ASP A 114 9.75 -38.32 11.44
C ASP A 114 9.99 -36.93 12.02
N GLU A 115 8.95 -36.09 12.09
CA GLU A 115 9.05 -34.71 12.57
C GLU A 115 7.82 -34.33 13.39
N MET A 116 8.03 -33.54 14.44
CA MET A 116 6.99 -32.81 15.15
C MET A 116 7.43 -31.36 15.30
N SER A 117 6.47 -30.45 15.14
CA SER A 117 6.69 -29.01 15.20
C SER A 117 5.52 -28.31 15.87
N THR A 118 5.81 -27.28 16.66
CA THR A 118 4.83 -26.42 17.31
C THR A 118 4.88 -25.04 16.70
N VAL A 119 3.77 -24.62 16.11
CA VAL A 119 3.65 -23.34 15.42
C VAL A 119 3.19 -22.29 16.41
N VAL A 120 3.98 -21.24 16.51
CA VAL A 120 3.69 -20.01 17.26
C VAL A 120 3.95 -18.80 16.37
N PRO A 121 3.43 -17.60 16.66
CA PRO A 121 3.67 -16.44 15.82
C PRO A 121 5.17 -16.12 15.74
N GLY A 122 5.64 -15.84 14.53
CA GLY A 122 7.08 -15.65 14.24
C GLY A 122 7.80 -16.95 13.88
N SER A 123 7.13 -18.10 13.97
CA SER A 123 7.65 -19.34 13.38
C SER A 123 7.83 -19.14 11.89
N HIS A 124 8.85 -19.80 11.32
CA HIS A 124 9.17 -19.67 9.90
C HIS A 124 8.14 -20.31 8.96
N TYR A 125 7.12 -21.01 9.48
CA TYR A 125 6.11 -21.67 8.68
C TYR A 125 5.15 -20.68 8.04
N ILE A 126 4.94 -20.80 6.73
CA ILE A 126 4.13 -19.89 5.94
C ILE A 126 3.31 -20.64 4.89
N LEU A 127 2.10 -20.14 4.61
CA LEU A 127 1.36 -20.45 3.39
C LEU A 127 1.76 -19.44 2.33
N THR A 128 2.12 -19.92 1.14
CA THR A 128 2.44 -19.09 -0.02
C THR A 128 1.48 -19.41 -1.16
N MET A 129 1.05 -18.37 -1.88
CA MET A 129 0.29 -18.51 -3.12
C MET A 129 0.66 -17.39 -4.09
N THR A 130 0.43 -17.60 -5.38
CA THR A 130 0.42 -16.51 -6.36
C THR A 130 -1.01 -16.03 -6.57
N ILE A 131 -1.21 -14.72 -6.62
CA ILE A 131 -2.51 -14.11 -6.87
C ILE A 131 -2.43 -13.10 -8.01
N GLU A 132 -3.46 -13.09 -8.86
CA GLU A 132 -3.62 -12.10 -9.92
C GLU A 132 -4.58 -11.00 -9.47
N LEU A 133 -4.07 -9.77 -9.42
CA LEU A 133 -4.82 -8.56 -9.08
C LEU A 133 -5.56 -7.98 -10.30
N GLU A 134 -5.62 -8.70 -11.41
CA GLU A 134 -6.18 -8.17 -12.66
C GLU A 134 -7.68 -7.89 -12.50
N ASN A 135 -8.12 -6.79 -13.10
CA ASN A 135 -9.50 -6.36 -13.14
C ASN A 135 -10.29 -7.26 -14.11
N THR A 136 -10.64 -8.46 -13.66
CA THR A 136 -11.72 -9.24 -14.28
C THR A 136 -13.06 -8.71 -13.78
N THR A 137 -14.11 -8.83 -14.60
CA THR A 137 -15.51 -8.49 -14.27
C THR A 137 -16.03 -9.15 -12.98
N GLY A 138 -15.26 -10.07 -12.37
CA GLY A 138 -15.52 -10.72 -11.10
C GLY A 138 -14.88 -10.09 -9.85
N ASN A 139 -14.01 -9.09 -9.98
CA ASN A 139 -13.31 -8.41 -8.86
C ASN A 139 -13.82 -6.99 -8.58
N ILE A 140 -14.85 -6.54 -9.33
CA ILE A 140 -15.60 -5.32 -9.07
C ILE A 140 -17.01 -5.71 -8.68
N SER A 141 -17.47 -5.24 -7.52
CA SER A 141 -18.89 -5.33 -7.19
C SER A 141 -19.68 -4.44 -8.13
N GLN A 142 -20.50 -5.04 -9.01
CA GLN A 142 -21.33 -4.30 -9.97
C GLN A 142 -22.40 -3.44 -9.27
N THR A 143 -22.63 -3.65 -7.97
CA THR A 143 -23.63 -2.93 -7.17
C THR A 143 -23.01 -1.84 -6.30
N THR A 144 -21.78 -2.03 -5.80
CA THR A 144 -21.12 -1.11 -4.85
C THR A 144 -19.87 -0.43 -5.42
N GLY A 145 -19.32 -0.88 -6.55
CA GLY A 145 -18.07 -0.36 -7.11
C GLY A 145 -16.80 -0.85 -6.38
N GLU A 146 -16.93 -1.72 -5.38
CA GLU A 146 -15.80 -2.23 -4.59
C GLU A 146 -14.85 -3.07 -5.42
N VAL A 147 -13.56 -2.77 -5.27
CA VAL A 147 -12.42 -3.49 -5.83
C VAL A 147 -11.90 -4.38 -4.72
N PHE A 148 -11.84 -5.69 -4.93
CA PHE A 148 -11.40 -6.62 -3.88
C PHE A 148 -10.45 -7.69 -4.40
N LEU A 149 -9.60 -8.16 -3.50
CA LEU A 149 -8.80 -9.36 -3.63
C LEU A 149 -9.58 -10.55 -3.10
N ASP A 150 -9.85 -11.55 -3.94
CA ASP A 150 -10.45 -12.82 -3.51
C ASP A 150 -9.37 -13.90 -3.39
N LEU A 151 -9.06 -14.31 -2.16
CA LEU A 151 -8.01 -15.30 -1.88
C LEU A 151 -8.30 -16.66 -2.53
N SER A 152 -9.56 -17.00 -2.82
CA SER A 152 -9.90 -18.25 -3.52
C SER A 152 -9.50 -18.27 -5.00
N LYS A 153 -9.14 -17.11 -5.57
CA LYS A 153 -8.63 -16.99 -6.94
C LYS A 153 -7.12 -17.17 -7.05
N GLY A 154 -6.42 -17.32 -5.92
CA GLY A 154 -5.01 -17.67 -5.93
C GLY A 154 -4.74 -19.02 -6.60
N TYR A 155 -3.49 -19.24 -6.99
CA TYR A 155 -3.01 -20.52 -7.51
C TYR A 155 -1.59 -20.79 -7.00
N SER A 156 -1.09 -22.00 -7.25
CA SER A 156 0.20 -22.48 -6.72
C SER A 156 0.28 -22.32 -5.21
N PHE A 157 -0.77 -22.74 -4.51
CA PHE A 157 -0.74 -22.79 -3.04
C PHE A 157 0.29 -23.82 -2.60
N THR A 158 1.19 -23.41 -1.74
CA THR A 158 2.24 -24.26 -1.19
C THR A 158 2.58 -23.83 0.23
N VAL A 159 3.12 -24.74 1.02
CA VAL A 159 3.66 -24.45 2.36
C VAL A 159 5.16 -24.74 2.36
N ASN A 160 5.85 -24.46 3.45
CA ASN A 160 7.27 -24.79 3.62
C ASN A 160 7.50 -25.89 4.66
N PHE A 161 6.56 -26.82 4.76
CA PHE A 161 6.63 -28.01 5.62
C PHE A 161 5.96 -29.20 4.93
N GLY A 162 6.31 -30.42 5.37
CA GLY A 162 5.85 -31.68 4.76
C GLY A 162 6.95 -32.51 4.11
N GLY A 163 8.18 -31.97 4.03
CA GLY A 163 9.41 -32.70 3.74
C GLY A 163 9.82 -32.77 2.27
N SER A 164 8.91 -32.55 1.33
CA SER A 164 9.22 -32.42 -0.11
C SER A 164 8.30 -31.40 -0.78
N SER A 165 8.71 -30.86 -1.93
CA SER A 165 7.90 -29.88 -2.68
C SER A 165 6.55 -30.45 -3.13
N GLU A 166 6.48 -31.75 -3.45
CA GLU A 166 5.24 -32.41 -3.85
C GLU A 166 4.25 -32.49 -2.68
N GLU A 167 4.75 -32.71 -1.47
CA GLU A 167 3.97 -32.77 -0.24
C GLU A 167 3.53 -31.38 0.22
N GLU A 168 4.44 -30.39 0.13
CA GLU A 168 4.18 -28.97 0.36
C GLU A 168 3.04 -28.45 -0.52
N ASP A 169 3.07 -28.76 -1.82
CA ASP A 169 2.01 -28.39 -2.77
C ASP A 169 0.70 -29.12 -2.46
N ARG A 170 0.75 -30.40 -2.05
CA ARG A 170 -0.47 -31.15 -1.68
C ARG A 170 -1.13 -30.58 -0.43
N ILE A 171 -0.34 -30.19 0.57
CA ILE A 171 -0.86 -29.50 1.77
C ILE A 171 -1.41 -28.13 1.38
N GLY A 172 -0.68 -27.36 0.57
CA GLY A 172 -1.14 -26.08 0.03
C GLY A 172 -2.50 -26.17 -0.68
N GLN A 173 -2.72 -27.24 -1.45
CA GLN A 173 -3.98 -27.49 -2.14
C GLN A 173 -5.19 -27.62 -1.17
N LYS A 174 -4.98 -28.07 0.08
CA LYS A 174 -6.04 -28.08 1.09
C LYS A 174 -6.48 -26.69 1.50
N PHE A 175 -5.55 -25.76 1.63
CA PHE A 175 -5.88 -24.35 1.88
C PHE A 175 -6.66 -23.73 0.73
N LYS A 176 -6.31 -24.07 -0.53
CA LYS A 176 -7.08 -23.65 -1.70
C LYS A 176 -8.53 -24.13 -1.62
N GLU A 177 -8.74 -25.42 -1.34
CA GLU A 177 -10.07 -26.02 -1.18
C GLU A 177 -10.89 -25.33 -0.07
N LEU A 178 -10.24 -24.94 1.04
CA LEU A 178 -10.88 -24.22 2.15
C LEU A 178 -11.33 -22.81 1.72
N TYR A 179 -10.48 -22.04 1.06
CA TYR A 179 -10.86 -20.71 0.56
C TYR A 179 -11.93 -20.76 -0.52
N GLU A 180 -11.92 -21.77 -1.39
CA GLU A 180 -12.99 -21.97 -2.39
C GLU A 180 -14.35 -22.16 -1.72
N LYS A 181 -14.41 -22.93 -0.63
CA LYS A 181 -15.63 -23.18 0.16
C LYS A 181 -16.01 -22.04 1.11
N ALA A 182 -15.07 -21.19 1.50
CA ALA A 182 -15.30 -20.13 2.47
C ALA A 182 -16.29 -19.06 1.95
N PRO A 183 -17.13 -18.49 2.83
CA PRO A 183 -17.96 -17.33 2.53
C PRO A 183 -17.16 -16.10 2.05
N PRO A 184 -17.77 -15.20 1.25
CA PRO A 184 -17.07 -14.02 0.71
C PRO A 184 -16.43 -13.11 1.77
N ASP A 185 -17.06 -12.92 2.91
CA ASP A 185 -16.56 -12.08 4.01
C ASP A 185 -15.29 -12.64 4.69
N MET A 186 -14.98 -13.93 4.52
CA MET A 186 -13.74 -14.54 5.02
C MET A 186 -12.57 -14.45 4.04
N LYS A 187 -12.85 -14.41 2.74
CA LYS A 187 -11.83 -14.53 1.67
C LYS A 187 -11.62 -13.28 0.83
N LYS A 188 -12.53 -12.31 0.89
CA LYS A 188 -12.43 -11.06 0.14
C LYS A 188 -11.85 -9.95 1.00
N TYR A 189 -10.81 -9.31 0.50
CA TYR A 189 -10.20 -8.11 1.07
C TYR A 189 -10.44 -6.94 0.13
N VAL A 190 -11.13 -5.91 0.60
CA VAL A 190 -11.43 -4.72 -0.19
C VAL A 190 -10.14 -3.95 -0.38
N LEU A 191 -9.72 -3.84 -1.62
CA LEU A 191 -8.59 -3.02 -2.00
C LEU A 191 -9.03 -1.61 -2.35
N GLY A 192 -10.31 -1.30 -2.59
CA GLY A 192 -10.74 0.02 -3.06
C GLY A 192 -12.22 0.17 -3.37
N LEU A 193 -12.66 1.38 -3.71
CA LEU A 193 -14.03 1.68 -4.14
C LEU A 193 -14.02 2.59 -5.37
N LEU A 194 -14.79 2.21 -6.39
CA LEU A 194 -15.20 3.10 -7.46
C LEU A 194 -16.49 3.79 -7.03
N ASP A 195 -16.41 5.08 -6.69
CA ASP A 195 -17.61 5.91 -6.55
C ASP A 195 -17.89 6.67 -7.87
N PRO A 196 -18.88 6.25 -8.68
CA PRO A 196 -19.24 6.93 -9.91
C PRO A 196 -20.09 8.19 -9.70
N VAL A 197 -20.47 8.54 -8.46
CA VAL A 197 -21.50 9.55 -8.16
C VAL A 197 -20.99 11.00 -8.27
N GLY A 198 -19.68 11.20 -8.44
CA GLY A 198 -19.11 12.52 -8.74
C GLY A 198 -19.41 12.97 -10.17
N ASN A 199 -20.14 14.07 -10.35
CA ASN A 199 -20.44 14.65 -11.67
C ASN A 199 -19.28 15.56 -12.16
N TYR A 200 -18.04 15.07 -12.08
CA TYR A 200 -16.82 15.83 -12.33
C TYR A 200 -15.95 15.18 -13.42
N ALA A 201 -15.11 16.01 -14.05
CA ALA A 201 -14.20 15.63 -15.12
C ALA A 201 -13.30 14.42 -14.75
N LEU A 202 -12.81 14.37 -13.51
CA LEU A 202 -11.85 13.37 -13.04
C LEU A 202 -12.49 12.13 -12.38
N THR A 203 -13.81 11.99 -12.43
CA THR A 203 -14.50 10.82 -11.88
C THR A 203 -14.05 9.55 -12.62
N PRO A 204 -13.48 8.55 -11.93
CA PRO A 204 -13.05 7.30 -12.54
C PRO A 204 -14.22 6.50 -13.11
N ILE A 205 -14.04 5.95 -14.30
CA ILE A 205 -15.02 5.06 -14.95
C ILE A 205 -14.45 3.67 -15.26
N LEU A 206 -13.13 3.56 -15.33
CA LEU A 206 -12.38 2.33 -15.53
C LEU A 206 -11.00 2.52 -14.92
N PHE A 207 -10.45 1.48 -14.29
CA PHE A 207 -9.00 1.41 -14.10
C PHE A 207 -8.48 -0.01 -14.30
N LEU A 208 -7.19 -0.12 -14.60
CA LEU A 208 -6.44 -1.37 -14.63
C LEU A 208 -5.39 -1.38 -13.53
N ILE A 209 -5.22 -2.54 -12.89
CA ILE A 209 -4.19 -2.76 -11.86
C ILE A 209 -3.00 -3.44 -12.51
N LYS A 210 -1.80 -2.92 -12.28
CA LYS A 210 -0.51 -3.57 -12.56
C LYS A 210 0.34 -3.58 -11.30
N THR A 211 1.30 -4.51 -11.25
CA THR A 211 2.26 -4.60 -10.17
C THR A 211 3.65 -4.26 -10.68
N GLN A 212 4.41 -3.53 -9.87
CA GLN A 212 5.76 -3.08 -10.22
C GLN A 212 6.74 -3.47 -9.11
N PRO A 213 7.88 -4.09 -9.45
CA PRO A 213 8.90 -4.42 -8.47
C PRO A 213 9.57 -3.13 -8.00
N ALA A 214 10.02 -3.13 -6.75
CA ALA A 214 10.80 -2.01 -6.25
C ALA A 214 12.17 -1.94 -6.94
N PRO A 215 12.66 -0.74 -7.27
CA PRO A 215 14.01 -0.57 -7.78
C PRO A 215 15.05 -0.91 -6.69
N THR A 216 16.25 -1.31 -7.10
CA THR A 216 17.36 -1.61 -6.18
C THR A 216 17.67 -0.38 -5.32
N GLY A 217 17.75 -0.56 -4.00
CA GLY A 217 17.96 0.55 -3.04
C GLY A 217 16.68 1.28 -2.61
N SER A 218 15.51 0.84 -3.08
CA SER A 218 14.23 1.28 -2.52
C SER A 218 14.02 0.72 -1.12
N LEU A 219 13.52 1.54 -0.19
CA LEU A 219 13.04 1.11 1.11
C LEU A 219 11.63 0.47 1.03
N ASN A 220 10.93 0.65 -0.10
CA ASN A 220 9.61 0.07 -0.37
C ASN A 220 9.74 -1.32 -1.02
N GLY A 221 8.83 -2.25 -0.71
CA GLY A 221 8.84 -3.64 -1.23
C GLY A 221 8.31 -3.81 -2.66
N GLY A 222 7.75 -2.75 -3.25
CA GLY A 222 7.19 -2.69 -4.60
C GLY A 222 5.99 -1.76 -4.64
N ALA A 223 5.23 -1.76 -5.73
CA ALA A 223 4.04 -0.91 -5.83
C ALA A 223 2.92 -1.54 -6.67
N ILE A 224 1.69 -1.14 -6.34
CA ILE A 224 0.55 -1.23 -7.26
C ILE A 224 0.53 0.03 -8.13
N LEU A 225 0.24 -0.15 -9.40
CA LEU A 225 0.02 0.88 -10.39
C LEU A 225 -1.41 0.79 -10.92
N LEU A 226 -2.17 1.86 -10.76
CA LEU A 226 -3.51 2.02 -11.30
C LEU A 226 -3.46 2.90 -12.53
N LEU A 227 -3.98 2.40 -13.64
CA LEU A 227 -4.12 3.12 -14.89
C LEU A 227 -5.59 3.49 -15.03
N VAL A 228 -5.92 4.79 -14.95
CA VAL A 228 -7.30 5.25 -14.72
C VAL A 228 -7.82 6.01 -15.93
N GLN A 229 -9.02 5.63 -16.37
CA GLN A 229 -9.84 6.39 -17.31
C GLN A 229 -10.94 7.10 -16.53
N THR A 230 -11.23 8.33 -16.92
CA THR A 230 -12.21 9.19 -16.26
C THR A 230 -13.34 9.59 -17.20
N GLN A 231 -14.37 10.25 -16.68
CA GLN A 231 -15.47 10.80 -17.47
C GLN A 231 -14.99 11.73 -18.61
N CYS A 232 -13.83 12.39 -18.48
CA CYS A 232 -13.21 13.18 -19.55
C CYS A 232 -13.03 12.43 -20.87
N SER A 233 -12.88 11.10 -20.82
CA SER A 233 -12.59 10.28 -21.98
C SER A 233 -13.57 9.10 -22.11
N ALA A 234 -14.82 9.23 -21.64
CA ALA A 234 -15.82 8.17 -21.60
C ALA A 234 -16.09 7.45 -22.94
N GLY A 235 -15.81 8.10 -24.08
CA GLY A 235 -15.92 7.50 -25.42
C GLY A 235 -14.62 6.88 -25.98
N GLY A 236 -13.53 6.88 -25.22
CA GLY A 236 -12.21 6.38 -25.62
C GLY A 236 -11.94 4.93 -25.20
N SER A 237 -10.87 4.34 -25.74
CA SER A 237 -10.46 2.94 -25.52
C SER A 237 -9.40 2.75 -24.42
N GLY A 238 -9.28 3.69 -23.48
CA GLY A 238 -8.19 3.69 -22.48
C GLY A 238 -6.80 4.05 -23.07
N GLY A 239 -5.75 3.86 -22.28
CA GLY A 239 -4.35 4.09 -22.67
C GLY A 239 -3.57 2.80 -22.98
N ASN A 240 -2.29 2.95 -23.34
CA ASN A 240 -1.36 1.83 -23.54
C ASN A 240 -0.92 1.21 -22.21
N LEU A 241 -0.51 -0.06 -22.24
CA LEU A 241 0.05 -0.73 -21.07
C LEU A 241 1.53 -0.34 -20.86
N PRO A 242 1.98 -0.24 -19.59
CA PRO A 242 3.38 0.03 -19.29
C PRO A 242 4.27 -1.13 -19.73
N GLY A 243 5.36 -0.78 -20.43
CA GLY A 243 6.46 -1.71 -20.71
C GLY A 243 7.50 -1.74 -19.59
N ALA A 244 8.51 -2.59 -19.72
CA ALA A 244 9.60 -2.74 -18.73
C ALA A 244 10.40 -1.44 -18.48
N SER A 245 10.33 -0.47 -19.39
CA SER A 245 10.98 0.85 -19.26
C SER A 245 10.14 1.88 -18.51
N PHE A 246 8.92 1.54 -18.08
CA PHE A 246 8.08 2.46 -17.32
C PHE A 246 8.74 2.79 -15.97
N PRO A 247 8.86 4.08 -15.61
CA PRO A 247 9.57 4.47 -14.38
C PRO A 247 8.82 3.97 -13.13
N TYR A 248 9.57 3.73 -12.06
CA TYR A 248 8.98 3.53 -10.74
C TYR A 248 8.59 4.91 -10.17
N LEU A 249 7.32 5.10 -9.86
CA LEU A 249 6.76 6.45 -9.64
C LEU A 249 6.84 6.95 -8.19
N ILE A 250 7.23 6.10 -7.23
CA ILE A 250 7.34 6.47 -5.82
C ILE A 250 8.80 6.86 -5.53
N PRO A 251 9.08 8.14 -5.22
CA PRO A 251 10.45 8.57 -4.95
C PRO A 251 11.04 7.93 -3.69
N ASN A 252 12.37 7.79 -3.65
CA ASN A 252 13.10 7.19 -2.52
C ASN A 252 13.59 8.20 -1.48
N ASP A 253 13.15 9.45 -1.55
CA ASP A 253 13.50 10.50 -0.59
C ASP A 253 13.08 10.10 0.83
N THR A 254 13.94 10.43 1.79
CA THR A 254 13.74 10.14 3.21
C THR A 254 13.79 11.41 4.04
N ASP A 255 13.13 11.38 5.20
CA ASP A 255 13.29 12.39 6.22
C ASP A 255 14.67 12.26 6.93
N PRO A 256 15.04 13.19 7.83
CA PRO A 256 16.30 13.09 8.57
C PRO A 256 16.44 11.85 9.46
N ALA A 257 15.35 11.13 9.74
CA ALA A 257 15.34 9.88 10.51
C ALA A 257 15.48 8.63 9.61
N GLY A 258 15.53 8.81 8.28
CA GLY A 258 15.63 7.73 7.30
C GLY A 258 14.30 7.08 6.92
N LEU A 259 13.17 7.69 7.30
CA LEU A 259 11.84 7.20 6.93
C LEU A 259 11.41 7.71 5.54
N PRO A 260 10.76 6.90 4.69
CA PRO A 260 10.29 7.34 3.38
C PRO A 260 9.30 8.52 3.47
N LEU A 261 9.53 9.56 2.67
CA LEU A 261 8.64 10.73 2.59
C LEU A 261 7.39 10.49 1.71
N TYR A 262 7.46 9.50 0.83
CA TYR A 262 6.40 9.22 -0.14
C TYR A 262 6.06 7.74 -0.14
N SER A 263 4.76 7.48 -0.22
CA SER A 263 4.20 6.13 -0.30
C SER A 263 3.14 6.03 -1.40
N GLY A 264 2.84 7.13 -2.08
CA GLY A 264 1.99 7.13 -3.25
C GLY A 264 2.10 8.39 -4.10
N VAL A 265 1.52 8.31 -5.29
CA VAL A 265 1.54 9.35 -6.32
C VAL A 265 0.25 9.32 -7.13
N VAL A 266 -0.22 10.51 -7.51
CA VAL A 266 -1.29 10.73 -8.48
C VAL A 266 -0.72 11.58 -9.62
N LEU A 267 -0.73 11.03 -10.83
CA LEU A 267 -0.41 11.75 -12.06
C LEU A 267 -1.69 12.06 -12.81
N ILE A 268 -1.93 13.33 -13.15
CA ILE A 268 -2.98 13.71 -14.09
C ILE A 268 -2.36 14.00 -15.45
N ARG A 269 -2.86 13.33 -16.48
CA ARG A 269 -2.38 13.49 -17.84
C ARG A 269 -2.43 14.94 -18.26
N SER A 270 -1.35 15.40 -18.88
CA SER A 270 -1.22 16.75 -19.43
C SER A 270 -2.41 17.09 -20.34
N LYS A 271 -2.78 16.20 -21.27
CA LYS A 271 -3.95 16.42 -22.14
C LYS A 271 -5.24 16.62 -21.35
N THR A 272 -5.48 15.84 -20.30
CA THR A 272 -6.69 15.93 -19.47
C THR A 272 -6.72 17.27 -18.72
N LEU A 273 -5.61 17.69 -18.13
CA LEU A 273 -5.49 18.99 -17.49
C LEU A 273 -5.72 20.15 -18.46
N PHE A 274 -4.97 20.20 -19.56
CA PHE A 274 -5.00 21.34 -20.48
C PHE A 274 -6.28 21.35 -21.32
N GLN A 275 -6.67 20.24 -21.94
CA GLN A 275 -7.83 20.22 -22.83
C GLN A 275 -9.17 20.21 -22.10
N SER A 276 -9.29 19.43 -21.02
CA SER A 276 -10.60 19.19 -20.39
C SER A 276 -10.89 20.08 -19.18
N ILE A 277 -9.85 20.62 -18.53
CA ILE A 277 -10.01 21.46 -17.33
C ILE A 277 -9.70 22.93 -17.64
N LEU A 278 -8.46 23.23 -18.07
CA LEU A 278 -8.02 24.62 -18.29
C LEU A 278 -8.63 25.24 -19.56
N GLY A 279 -8.72 24.50 -20.65
CA GLY A 279 -9.25 24.97 -21.93
C GLY A 279 -10.65 25.58 -21.81
N PRO A 280 -11.65 24.84 -21.27
CA PRO A 280 -12.99 25.37 -21.06
C PRO A 280 -13.02 26.58 -20.13
N HIS A 281 -12.21 26.59 -19.07
CA HIS A 281 -12.13 27.73 -18.14
C HIS A 281 -11.69 29.02 -18.86
N TYR A 282 -10.56 29.00 -19.57
CA TYR A 282 -10.07 30.18 -20.27
C TYR A 282 -10.93 30.54 -21.49
N SER A 283 -11.54 29.55 -22.15
CA SER A 283 -12.48 29.82 -23.26
C SER A 283 -13.70 30.61 -22.77
N ASN A 284 -14.29 30.19 -21.65
CA ASN A 284 -15.44 30.87 -21.05
C ASN A 284 -15.06 32.25 -20.50
N MET A 285 -13.86 32.38 -19.93
CA MET A 285 -13.37 33.64 -19.38
C MET A 285 -13.10 34.70 -20.46
N LEU A 286 -12.46 34.29 -21.56
CA LEU A 286 -11.90 35.23 -22.54
C LEU A 286 -12.67 35.29 -23.87
N GLY A 287 -13.59 34.35 -24.11
CA GLY A 287 -14.18 34.15 -25.43
C GLY A 287 -13.15 33.63 -26.45
N ALA A 288 -12.07 33.01 -25.97
CA ALA A 288 -11.01 32.44 -26.80
C ALA A 288 -11.37 31.04 -27.29
N THR A 289 -10.88 30.67 -28.46
CA THR A 289 -10.84 29.28 -28.93
C THR A 289 -9.41 28.78 -28.87
N PHE A 290 -9.19 27.56 -28.40
CA PHE A 290 -7.84 27.00 -28.24
C PHE A 290 -7.60 25.79 -29.15
N ASN A 291 -6.38 25.72 -29.68
CA ASN A 291 -5.82 24.48 -30.21
C ASN A 291 -5.00 23.80 -29.11
N VAL A 292 -5.11 22.48 -29.03
CA VAL A 292 -4.27 21.64 -28.17
C VAL A 292 -3.02 21.26 -28.95
N ASN A 293 -1.86 21.69 -28.47
CA ASN A 293 -0.57 21.36 -29.07
C ASN A 293 0.09 20.24 -28.27
N ASN A 294 0.33 19.09 -28.93
CA ASN A 294 0.94 17.91 -28.32
C ASN A 294 2.07 17.29 -29.16
N GLY A 295 2.61 18.02 -30.14
CA GLY A 295 3.76 17.58 -30.94
C GLY A 295 3.60 16.17 -31.55
N ASN A 296 2.49 15.87 -32.24
CA ASN A 296 2.26 14.62 -33.00
C ASN A 296 2.39 13.26 -32.25
N THR A 297 2.79 13.22 -30.97
CA THR A 297 2.95 11.98 -30.18
C THR A 297 2.17 12.07 -28.88
N GLN A 298 1.86 10.92 -28.26
CA GLN A 298 1.17 10.89 -26.96
C GLN A 298 2.11 11.14 -25.77
N ASP A 299 3.43 11.11 -26.01
CA ASP A 299 4.47 11.14 -24.98
C ASP A 299 4.95 12.55 -24.64
N LEU A 300 4.46 13.57 -25.36
CA LEU A 300 4.78 14.97 -25.12
C LEU A 300 3.71 15.66 -24.27
N ALA A 301 4.16 16.57 -23.40
CA ALA A 301 3.25 17.40 -22.63
C ALA A 301 2.39 18.28 -23.55
N CYS A 302 1.14 18.47 -23.16
CA CYS A 302 0.20 19.31 -23.89
C CYS A 302 0.35 20.77 -23.49
N SER A 303 0.04 21.65 -24.43
CA SER A 303 -0.18 23.07 -24.18
C SER A 303 -1.40 23.56 -24.95
N LEU A 304 -1.92 24.71 -24.54
CA LEU A 304 -2.96 25.41 -25.27
C LEU A 304 -2.39 26.64 -25.95
N THR A 305 -2.83 26.89 -27.18
CA THR A 305 -2.59 28.15 -27.88
C THR A 305 -3.90 28.65 -28.46
N ALA A 306 -4.23 29.91 -28.20
CA ALA A 306 -5.42 30.51 -28.74
C ALA A 306 -5.34 30.56 -30.27
N SER A 307 -6.33 29.95 -30.92
CA SER A 307 -6.51 29.93 -32.37
C SER A 307 -7.40 31.06 -32.87
N GLY A 308 -8.14 31.71 -31.97
CA GLY A 308 -9.05 32.81 -32.27
C GLY A 308 -9.78 33.31 -31.01
N GLY A 309 -10.69 34.25 -31.22
CA GLY A 309 -11.47 34.89 -30.15
C GLY A 309 -11.02 36.31 -29.85
N ASN A 310 -11.93 37.07 -29.24
CA ASN A 310 -11.76 38.49 -28.97
C ASN A 310 -12.22 38.79 -27.54
N TYR A 311 -11.30 39.25 -26.70
CA TYR A 311 -11.61 39.67 -25.34
C TYR A 311 -12.18 41.08 -25.34
N ASN A 312 -13.43 41.22 -24.94
CA ASN A 312 -14.05 42.53 -24.76
C ASN A 312 -13.71 43.06 -23.35
N THR A 313 -12.92 44.14 -23.29
CA THR A 313 -12.53 44.77 -22.02
C THR A 313 -13.71 45.44 -21.30
N ASN A 314 -14.83 45.65 -21.99
CA ASN A 314 -15.98 46.45 -21.56
C ASN A 314 -15.60 47.88 -21.14
N ARG A 315 -14.42 48.36 -21.56
CA ARG A 315 -13.93 49.70 -21.29
C ARG A 315 -13.63 50.41 -22.59
N SER A 316 -14.06 51.64 -22.67
CA SER A 316 -13.71 52.60 -23.71
C SER A 316 -12.87 53.72 -23.12
N TYR A 317 -12.29 54.54 -23.97
CA TYR A 317 -11.60 55.76 -23.57
C TYR A 317 -12.13 56.93 -24.38
N ALA A 318 -12.11 58.11 -23.77
CA ALA A 318 -12.39 59.35 -24.45
C ALA A 318 -11.74 60.53 -23.71
N GLU A 319 -11.49 61.60 -24.43
CA GLU A 319 -10.94 62.84 -23.90
C GLU A 319 -11.51 64.01 -24.71
N SER A 320 -11.73 65.15 -24.05
CA SER A 320 -12.12 66.37 -24.73
C SER A 320 -11.34 67.54 -24.19
N ASP A 321 -10.74 68.30 -25.09
CA ASP A 321 -10.00 69.50 -24.75
C ASP A 321 -10.63 70.74 -25.41
N LEU A 322 -10.51 71.87 -24.72
CA LEU A 322 -11.02 73.17 -25.12
C LEU A 322 -9.91 74.20 -25.02
N TRP A 323 -9.47 74.73 -26.15
CA TRP A 323 -8.51 75.82 -26.19
C TRP A 323 -8.97 76.98 -27.06
N VAL A 324 -8.42 78.16 -26.80
CA VAL A 324 -8.64 79.35 -27.62
C VAL A 324 -7.42 79.54 -28.51
N GLY A 325 -7.62 79.44 -29.82
CA GLY A 325 -6.54 79.66 -30.79
C GLY A 325 -6.22 81.14 -30.99
N PRO A 326 -5.12 81.45 -31.71
CA PRO A 326 -4.62 82.82 -31.88
C PRO A 326 -5.62 83.79 -32.56
N ASP A 327 -6.65 83.28 -33.24
CA ASP A 327 -7.63 84.07 -33.99
C ASP A 327 -8.91 84.40 -33.19
N ALA A 328 -8.89 84.31 -31.85
CA ALA A 328 -10.11 84.37 -31.02
C ALA A 328 -11.18 83.37 -31.49
N MET A 329 -10.74 82.16 -31.81
CA MET A 329 -11.59 81.03 -32.14
C MET A 329 -11.50 80.00 -31.01
N ALA A 330 -12.65 79.50 -30.56
CA ALA A 330 -12.70 78.39 -29.63
C ALA A 330 -12.62 77.09 -30.42
N TYR A 331 -11.70 76.21 -30.02
CA TYR A 331 -11.53 74.88 -30.58
C TYR A 331 -11.97 73.86 -29.54
N THR A 332 -12.80 72.92 -29.96
CA THR A 332 -13.12 71.72 -29.19
C THR A 332 -12.53 70.53 -29.91
N GLU A 333 -11.60 69.85 -29.25
CA GLU A 333 -11.13 68.55 -29.69
C GLU A 333 -11.76 67.46 -28.86
N GLN A 334 -12.10 66.36 -29.52
CA GLN A 334 -12.61 65.15 -28.90
C GLN A 334 -11.88 63.96 -29.51
N LEU A 335 -11.32 63.10 -28.67
CA LEU A 335 -10.75 61.82 -29.05
C LEU A 335 -11.49 60.69 -28.34
N TRP A 336 -11.77 59.57 -29.01
CA TRP A 336 -12.40 58.42 -28.38
C TRP A 336 -12.14 57.10 -29.12
N SER A 337 -12.36 55.97 -28.43
CA SER A 337 -12.29 54.63 -29.03
C SER A 337 -13.51 54.34 -29.92
N GLY A 338 -13.31 54.05 -31.20
CA GLY A 338 -14.37 53.66 -32.14
C GLY A 338 -14.41 54.44 -33.47
N HIS A 339 -15.43 54.14 -34.29
CA HIS A 339 -15.57 54.56 -35.71
C HIS A 339 -16.69 55.62 -35.95
N THR A 340 -17.41 56.01 -34.90
CA THR A 340 -18.73 56.63 -34.99
C THR A 340 -18.73 58.15 -34.98
N SER A 341 -19.90 58.79 -35.10
CA SER A 341 -19.99 60.23 -35.34
C SER A 341 -19.84 61.12 -34.11
N TYR A 342 -19.98 60.57 -32.90
CA TYR A 342 -20.02 61.35 -31.66
C TYR A 342 -19.34 60.59 -30.50
N ILE A 343 -18.85 61.33 -29.51
CA ILE A 343 -18.20 60.80 -28.28
C ILE A 343 -19.11 59.87 -27.46
N TYR A 344 -20.43 59.90 -27.67
CA TYR A 344 -21.42 59.02 -27.01
C TYR A 344 -21.54 57.63 -27.67
N GLU A 345 -20.88 57.41 -28.81
CA GLU A 345 -20.88 56.14 -29.54
C GLU A 345 -19.55 55.40 -29.39
N GLN A 346 -18.89 55.56 -28.24
CA GLN A 346 -17.67 54.85 -27.86
C GLN A 346 -17.81 53.33 -28.00
N THR A 347 -16.81 52.69 -28.61
CA THR A 347 -16.72 51.23 -28.66
C THR A 347 -15.70 50.75 -27.63
N PRO A 348 -15.97 49.63 -26.92
CA PRO A 348 -14.98 49.03 -26.04
C PRO A 348 -13.69 48.66 -26.77
N VAL A 349 -12.57 48.68 -26.05
CA VAL A 349 -11.30 48.11 -26.53
C VAL A 349 -11.47 46.59 -26.63
N ILE A 350 -11.23 46.05 -27.82
CA ILE A 350 -11.32 44.63 -28.11
C ILE A 350 -9.91 44.08 -28.33
N MET A 351 -9.48 43.15 -27.47
CA MET A 351 -8.16 42.55 -27.54
C MET A 351 -8.25 41.17 -28.20
N PRO A 352 -7.61 40.94 -29.37
CA PRO A 352 -7.60 39.62 -29.97
C PRO A 352 -6.84 38.63 -29.10
N CYS A 353 -7.41 37.45 -28.89
CA CYS A 353 -6.83 36.41 -28.04
C CYS A 353 -5.61 35.73 -28.67
N ASN A 354 -5.28 36.02 -29.93
CA ASN A 354 -4.09 35.51 -30.59
C ASN A 354 -2.83 35.75 -29.75
N GLY A 355 -1.92 34.78 -29.75
CA GLY A 355 -0.70 34.82 -28.95
C GLY A 355 -0.88 34.50 -27.45
N LEU A 356 -2.10 34.22 -27.00
CA LEU A 356 -2.34 33.60 -25.69
C LEU A 356 -1.92 32.13 -25.70
N THR A 357 -1.08 31.75 -24.74
CA THR A 357 -0.55 30.41 -24.55
C THR A 357 -0.65 29.99 -23.09
N ILE A 358 -0.96 28.72 -22.86
CA ILE A 358 -1.02 28.11 -21.53
C ILE A 358 -0.18 26.84 -21.61
N THR A 359 0.93 26.81 -20.89
CA THR A 359 1.99 25.80 -21.06
C THR A 359 2.56 25.36 -19.71
N PRO A 360 2.97 24.09 -19.55
CA PRO A 360 3.84 23.71 -18.46
C PRO A 360 5.23 24.34 -18.66
N ARG A 361 5.84 24.87 -17.61
CA ARG A 361 7.18 25.46 -17.66
C ARG A 361 7.88 25.35 -16.31
N ASP A 362 9.03 24.69 -16.29
CA ASP A 362 9.90 24.58 -15.11
C ASP A 362 9.17 24.03 -13.86
N GLY A 363 8.24 23.09 -14.06
CA GLY A 363 7.43 22.51 -12.99
C GLY A 363 6.20 23.33 -12.59
N GLU A 364 5.94 24.45 -13.26
CA GLU A 364 4.85 25.39 -12.96
C GLU A 364 3.93 25.61 -14.16
N LEU A 365 2.79 26.28 -13.95
CA LEU A 365 1.84 26.63 -15.00
C LEU A 365 2.11 28.06 -15.50
N ASN A 366 2.56 28.18 -16.74
CA ASN A 366 2.81 29.45 -17.41
C ASN A 366 1.62 29.86 -18.30
N VAL A 367 1.10 31.05 -18.06
CA VAL A 367 0.08 31.70 -18.89
C VAL A 367 0.72 32.94 -19.48
N ALA A 368 0.83 33.02 -20.81
CA ALA A 368 1.47 34.16 -21.48
C ALA A 368 0.60 34.66 -22.63
N TRP A 369 0.44 35.98 -22.73
CA TRP A 369 -0.33 36.65 -23.77
C TRP A 369 0.46 37.80 -24.35
N ALA A 370 1.02 37.55 -25.53
CA ALA A 370 1.73 38.56 -26.30
C ALA A 370 1.04 38.74 -27.65
N ASN A 371 0.64 39.97 -27.98
CA ASN A 371 -0.01 40.27 -29.24
C ASN A 371 0.22 41.73 -29.67
N ILE A 372 0.01 41.98 -30.96
CA ILE A 372 -0.01 43.31 -31.55
C ILE A 372 -1.34 43.49 -32.26
N PHE A 373 -2.07 44.54 -31.92
CA PHE A 373 -3.33 44.88 -32.58
C PHE A 373 -3.47 46.38 -32.79
N ASN A 374 -4.35 46.75 -33.72
CA ASN A 374 -4.69 48.14 -34.01
C ASN A 374 -6.00 48.49 -33.31
N GLN A 375 -5.95 49.49 -32.44
CA GLN A 375 -7.13 50.04 -31.79
C GLN A 375 -7.59 51.29 -32.54
N ASP A 376 -8.79 51.24 -33.13
CA ASP A 376 -9.36 52.40 -33.81
C ASP A 376 -9.66 53.54 -32.83
N THR A 377 -9.28 54.75 -33.24
CA THR A 377 -9.43 56.01 -32.51
C THR A 377 -9.96 57.08 -33.46
N THR A 378 -11.07 57.72 -33.09
CA THR A 378 -11.61 58.86 -33.84
C THR A 378 -11.24 60.16 -33.14
N ARG A 379 -10.84 61.17 -33.94
CA ARG A 379 -10.66 62.56 -33.50
C ARG A 379 -11.67 63.44 -34.22
N TYR A 380 -12.30 64.32 -33.47
CA TYR A 380 -13.21 65.34 -33.96
C TYR A 380 -12.72 66.70 -33.49
N ILE A 381 -12.67 67.65 -34.42
CA ILE A 381 -12.34 69.05 -34.11
C ILE A 381 -13.51 69.91 -34.54
N TYR A 382 -14.05 70.67 -33.60
CA TYR A 382 -15.04 71.72 -33.86
C TYR A 382 -14.42 73.09 -33.61
N GLN A 383 -14.62 74.02 -34.54
CA GLN A 383 -14.07 75.36 -34.48
C GLN A 383 -15.23 76.37 -34.47
N GLN A 384 -15.31 77.17 -33.42
CA GLN A 384 -16.36 78.17 -33.22
C GLN A 384 -15.75 79.58 -33.20
N ARG A 385 -16.30 80.49 -34.00
CA ARG A 385 -15.97 81.92 -33.94
C ARG A 385 -16.80 82.60 -32.86
N PHE A 386 -16.19 83.50 -32.09
CA PHE A 386 -16.94 84.42 -31.22
C PHE A 386 -17.62 85.50 -32.07
N GLY A 387 -18.89 85.28 -32.46
CA GLY A 387 -19.69 86.22 -33.26
C GLY A 387 -20.68 85.53 -34.22
N PRO A 388 -21.49 86.27 -35.01
CA PRO A 388 -22.43 85.68 -35.96
C PRO A 388 -21.67 85.04 -37.13
N GLY A 389 -21.51 83.71 -37.07
CA GLY A 389 -20.89 82.89 -38.11
C GLY A 389 -21.10 81.40 -37.83
N SER A 390 -21.15 80.58 -38.89
CA SER A 390 -21.22 79.12 -38.78
C SER A 390 -19.88 78.53 -38.35
N GLY A 391 -19.88 77.66 -37.34
CA GLY A 391 -18.69 76.87 -36.97
C GLY A 391 -18.32 75.86 -38.06
N ALA A 392 -17.08 75.40 -38.06
CA ALA A 392 -16.57 74.35 -38.96
C ALA A 392 -16.14 73.13 -38.15
N SER A 393 -16.31 71.93 -38.71
CA SER A 393 -15.85 70.70 -38.06
C SER A 393 -15.06 69.81 -39.01
N SER A 394 -14.05 69.12 -38.48
CA SER A 394 -13.36 68.03 -39.17
C SER A 394 -13.39 66.76 -38.33
N ARG A 395 -13.31 65.61 -39.00
CA ARG A 395 -13.18 64.30 -38.37
C ARG A 395 -12.13 63.49 -39.10
N ASP A 396 -11.27 62.83 -38.34
CA ASP A 396 -10.32 61.87 -38.87
C ASP A 396 -10.32 60.61 -37.99
N GLN A 397 -10.16 59.46 -38.63
CA GLN A 397 -10.06 58.17 -37.96
C GLN A 397 -8.69 57.58 -38.26
N LYS A 398 -8.01 57.14 -37.21
CA LYS A 398 -6.75 56.40 -37.30
C LYS A 398 -6.79 55.27 -36.29
N TYR A 399 -5.66 54.59 -36.13
CA TYR A 399 -5.47 53.55 -35.14
C TYR A 399 -4.23 53.81 -34.29
N ILE A 400 -4.29 53.41 -33.03
CA ILE A 400 -3.13 53.26 -32.16
C ILE A 400 -2.72 51.79 -32.21
N THR A 401 -1.47 51.52 -32.58
CA THR A 401 -0.94 50.15 -32.52
C THR A 401 -0.55 49.84 -31.08
N VAL A 402 -1.21 48.85 -30.52
CA VAL A 402 -0.97 48.33 -29.17
C VAL A 402 -0.15 47.06 -29.30
N SER A 403 1.08 47.09 -28.79
CA SER A 403 1.90 45.90 -28.58
C SER A 403 1.89 45.60 -27.09
N HIS A 404 1.45 44.40 -26.70
CA HIS A 404 1.41 44.02 -25.31
C HIS A 404 2.06 42.66 -25.08
N ASN A 405 2.62 42.48 -23.90
CA ASN A 405 3.21 41.24 -23.43
C ASN A 405 2.96 41.12 -21.93
N GLY A 406 2.09 40.21 -21.53
CA GLY A 406 1.81 39.96 -20.13
C GLY A 406 1.56 38.50 -19.85
N GLY A 407 1.58 38.12 -18.58
CA GLY A 407 1.41 36.74 -18.19
C GLY A 407 1.58 36.49 -16.70
N SER A 408 1.50 35.21 -16.33
CA SER A 408 1.75 34.71 -14.99
C SER A 408 2.51 33.38 -15.02
N ILE A 409 3.35 33.17 -14.01
CA ILE A 409 3.86 31.85 -13.64
C ILE A 409 3.13 31.46 -12.36
N ASN A 410 2.46 30.32 -12.37
CA ASN A 410 1.58 29.88 -11.29
C ASN A 410 2.09 28.60 -10.68
N GLN A 411 2.36 28.66 -9.37
CA GLN A 411 2.84 27.53 -8.61
C GLN A 411 1.70 26.62 -8.17
N SER A 412 1.88 25.32 -8.36
CA SER A 412 0.95 24.31 -7.83
C SER A 412 1.17 24.08 -6.34
N SER A 413 0.08 23.91 -5.59
CA SER A 413 0.08 23.50 -4.19
C SER A 413 -1.11 22.57 -3.93
N VAL A 414 -1.03 21.72 -2.90
CA VAL A 414 -2.10 20.81 -2.50
C VAL A 414 -2.48 21.03 -1.04
N SER A 415 -3.77 20.87 -0.76
CA SER A 415 -4.35 20.99 0.59
C SER A 415 -4.69 19.62 1.17
N ASP A 416 -4.99 19.55 2.48
CA ASP A 416 -5.34 18.33 3.22
C ASP A 416 -6.56 17.56 2.66
N GLY A 417 -7.38 18.20 1.82
CA GLY A 417 -8.48 17.56 1.08
C GLY A 417 -8.06 16.98 -0.27
N ASN A 418 -6.76 16.88 -0.57
CA ASN A 418 -6.22 16.53 -1.89
C ASN A 418 -6.71 17.45 -3.03
N VAL A 419 -6.94 18.74 -2.71
CA VAL A 419 -7.33 19.74 -3.71
C VAL A 419 -6.11 20.54 -4.13
N VAL A 420 -5.77 20.48 -5.43
CA VAL A 420 -4.67 21.24 -6.04
C VAL A 420 -5.14 22.64 -6.42
N ARG A 421 -4.30 23.62 -6.12
CA ARG A 421 -4.49 25.04 -6.44
C ARG A 421 -3.26 25.60 -7.13
N PHE A 422 -3.48 26.47 -8.12
CA PHE A 422 -2.43 27.23 -8.77
C PHE A 422 -2.44 28.67 -8.26
N THR A 423 -1.30 29.14 -7.75
CA THR A 423 -1.15 30.50 -7.20
C THR A 423 -0.08 31.26 -7.98
N PRO A 424 -0.34 32.49 -8.45
CA PRO A 424 0.66 33.26 -9.17
C PRO A 424 1.86 33.59 -8.26
N ILE A 425 3.07 33.24 -8.72
CA ILE A 425 4.34 33.57 -8.06
C ILE A 425 5.11 34.67 -8.81
N SER A 426 4.75 34.91 -10.07
CA SER A 426 5.29 35.98 -10.89
C SER A 426 4.21 36.44 -11.87
N GLN A 427 4.15 37.75 -12.10
CA GLN A 427 3.23 38.37 -13.06
C GLN A 427 4.00 39.44 -13.83
N THR A 428 3.75 39.51 -15.13
CA THR A 428 4.32 40.53 -16.01
C THR A 428 3.21 41.22 -16.79
N ASN A 429 3.41 42.51 -17.05
CA ASN A 429 2.47 43.34 -17.79
C ASN A 429 3.27 44.46 -18.45
N ASP A 430 3.44 44.36 -19.76
CA ASP A 430 4.10 45.36 -20.57
C ASP A 430 3.18 45.78 -21.72
N VAL A 431 3.03 47.08 -21.92
CA VAL A 431 2.16 47.68 -22.94
C VAL A 431 2.92 48.82 -23.59
N ILE A 432 3.17 48.67 -24.88
CA ILE A 432 3.88 49.63 -25.72
C ILE A 432 2.92 50.13 -26.78
N LEU A 433 2.73 51.45 -26.83
CA LEU A 433 1.92 52.10 -27.85
C LEU A 433 2.81 52.75 -28.91
N SER A 434 2.59 52.41 -30.17
CA SER A 434 3.17 53.11 -31.32
C SER A 434 2.06 53.75 -32.15
N ASN A 435 2.37 54.92 -32.72
CA ASN A 435 1.42 55.71 -33.50
C ASN A 435 1.92 55.85 -34.94
N THR A 436 1.00 55.82 -35.91
CA THR A 436 1.26 55.91 -37.35
C THR A 436 1.07 57.32 -37.94
N GLY A 437 1.17 58.37 -37.11
CA GLY A 437 1.34 59.76 -37.54
C GLY A 437 0.11 60.62 -37.31
N TRP A 438 0.13 61.38 -36.18
CA TRP A 438 -0.71 62.54 -35.81
C TRP A 438 -0.75 62.72 -34.29
N LEU A 439 -0.87 61.63 -33.52
CA LEU A 439 -0.63 61.61 -32.07
C LEU A 439 0.85 61.88 -31.73
N ASN A 440 1.23 63.15 -31.60
CA ASN A 440 2.51 63.62 -31.14
C ASN A 440 2.41 63.85 -29.62
N SER A 441 3.16 63.08 -28.83
CA SER A 441 3.07 62.94 -27.36
C SER A 441 3.29 64.21 -26.51
N THR A 442 3.20 65.40 -27.10
CA THR A 442 3.30 66.70 -26.44
C THR A 442 1.93 67.35 -26.17
N ASP A 443 0.84 66.81 -26.71
CA ASP A 443 -0.54 67.26 -26.46
C ASP A 443 -1.16 66.52 -25.25
N GLU A 444 -1.78 67.25 -24.33
CA GLU A 444 -2.36 66.72 -23.09
C GLU A 444 -3.50 65.73 -23.36
N ALA A 445 -4.33 65.99 -24.36
CA ALA A 445 -5.46 65.12 -24.69
C ALA A 445 -4.97 63.76 -25.24
N GLU A 446 -3.93 63.78 -26.05
CA GLU A 446 -3.32 62.58 -26.63
C GLU A 446 -2.56 61.75 -25.59
N LEU A 447 -1.88 62.42 -24.65
CA LEU A 447 -1.26 61.78 -23.49
C LEU A 447 -2.31 61.11 -22.59
N SER A 448 -3.45 61.76 -22.35
CA SER A 448 -4.56 61.15 -21.60
C SER A 448 -5.07 59.88 -22.27
N ILE A 449 -5.36 59.93 -23.58
CA ILE A 449 -5.84 58.76 -24.34
C ILE A 449 -4.82 57.60 -24.30
N ARG A 450 -3.52 57.90 -24.45
CA ARG A 450 -2.46 56.89 -24.31
C ARG A 450 -2.46 56.26 -22.93
N ASN A 451 -2.54 57.06 -21.86
CA ASN A 451 -2.57 56.55 -20.50
C ASN A 451 -3.83 55.72 -20.21
N GLN A 452 -5.00 56.14 -20.71
CA GLN A 452 -6.24 55.38 -20.59
C GLN A 452 -6.16 54.05 -21.33
N LEU A 453 -5.65 54.02 -22.57
CA LEU A 453 -5.49 52.78 -23.34
C LEU A 453 -4.45 51.84 -22.72
N ILE A 454 -3.33 52.36 -22.21
CA ILE A 454 -2.37 51.59 -21.42
C ILE A 454 -3.07 50.98 -20.20
N SER A 455 -3.82 51.79 -19.42
CA SER A 455 -4.56 51.30 -18.26
C SER A 455 -5.58 50.23 -18.62
N ILE A 456 -6.38 50.41 -19.68
CA ILE A 456 -7.38 49.42 -20.11
C ILE A 456 -6.71 48.10 -20.52
N THR A 457 -5.63 48.18 -21.29
CA THR A 457 -4.87 47.00 -21.76
C THR A 457 -4.17 46.30 -20.59
N SER A 458 -3.54 47.07 -19.70
CA SER A 458 -2.89 46.54 -18.51
C SER A 458 -3.89 45.89 -17.55
N ASP A 459 -5.07 46.46 -17.34
CA ASP A 459 -6.11 45.84 -16.52
C ASP A 459 -6.60 44.50 -17.10
N ALA A 460 -6.72 44.42 -18.43
CA ALA A 460 -7.09 43.18 -19.11
C ALA A 460 -6.00 42.10 -18.94
N LEU A 461 -4.73 42.47 -19.09
CA LEU A 461 -3.59 41.57 -18.82
C LEU A 461 -3.56 41.12 -17.36
N THR A 462 -3.77 42.05 -16.42
CA THR A 462 -3.86 41.74 -14.99
C THR A 462 -5.01 40.78 -14.70
N ARG A 463 -6.17 40.92 -15.36
CA ARG A 463 -7.26 39.95 -15.22
C ARG A 463 -6.83 38.56 -15.65
N VAL A 464 -6.17 38.40 -16.80
CA VAL A 464 -5.68 37.09 -17.26
C VAL A 464 -4.64 36.51 -16.29
N SER A 465 -3.73 37.33 -15.78
CA SER A 465 -2.64 36.87 -14.90
C SER A 465 -3.04 36.68 -13.43
N SER A 466 -4.17 37.23 -12.99
CA SER A 466 -4.67 37.15 -11.60
C SER A 466 -5.96 36.35 -11.43
N THR A 467 -6.51 35.79 -12.51
CA THR A 467 -7.76 35.01 -12.42
C THR A 467 -7.54 33.73 -11.63
N ALA A 468 -8.54 33.40 -10.80
CA ALA A 468 -8.59 32.15 -10.07
C ALA A 468 -8.68 30.97 -11.04
N ILE A 469 -7.56 30.26 -11.18
CA ILE A 469 -7.46 29.02 -11.94
C ILE A 469 -8.30 27.94 -11.21
N PRO A 470 -9.07 27.10 -11.94
CA PRO A 470 -9.89 26.05 -11.34
C PRO A 470 -9.07 25.18 -10.39
N THR A 471 -9.63 24.92 -9.22
CA THR A 471 -9.07 23.93 -8.31
C THR A 471 -9.30 22.53 -8.86
N ILE A 472 -8.34 21.63 -8.65
CA ILE A 472 -8.42 20.25 -9.12
C ILE A 472 -8.59 19.36 -7.90
N ASP A 473 -9.77 18.76 -7.76
CA ASP A 473 -10.05 17.80 -6.70
C ASP A 473 -9.52 16.42 -7.10
N LEU A 474 -8.57 15.91 -6.32
CA LEU A 474 -7.95 14.60 -6.52
C LEU A 474 -8.43 13.57 -5.50
N PHE A 475 -9.37 13.90 -4.61
CA PHE A 475 -9.80 13.01 -3.53
C PHE A 475 -10.21 11.64 -4.05
N THR A 476 -11.07 11.56 -5.08
CA THR A 476 -11.53 10.28 -5.62
C THR A 476 -10.38 9.45 -6.22
N LEU A 477 -9.43 10.09 -6.91
CA LEU A 477 -8.28 9.41 -7.53
C LEU A 477 -7.27 8.93 -6.47
N ALA A 478 -7.00 9.77 -5.48
CA ALA A 478 -6.11 9.48 -4.35
C ALA A 478 -6.68 8.44 -3.37
N ASN A 479 -7.99 8.17 -3.43
CA ASN A 479 -8.68 7.23 -2.54
C ASN A 479 -9.27 6.02 -3.26
N LEU A 480 -8.87 5.77 -4.51
CA LEU A 480 -9.31 4.61 -5.29
C LEU A 480 -9.14 3.29 -4.53
N LEU A 481 -8.05 3.15 -3.75
CA LEU A 481 -7.77 1.96 -2.95
C LEU A 481 -8.04 2.10 -1.44
N PHE A 482 -8.53 3.26 -0.98
CA PHE A 482 -8.64 3.55 0.45
C PHE A 482 -9.92 4.34 0.76
N PRO A 483 -11.10 3.69 0.70
CA PRO A 483 -12.38 4.37 0.86
C PRO A 483 -12.66 4.87 2.29
N GLU A 484 -11.95 4.37 3.31
CA GLU A 484 -12.16 4.77 4.71
C GLU A 484 -10.88 5.31 5.36
N LYS A 485 -10.88 6.61 5.69
CA LYS A 485 -9.99 7.37 6.62
C LYS A 485 -8.46 7.22 6.51
N ASN A 486 -7.95 6.33 5.66
CA ASN A 486 -6.55 6.07 5.36
C ASN A 486 -6.21 6.61 3.96
N THR A 487 -6.54 7.88 3.76
CA THR A 487 -6.45 8.51 2.44
C THR A 487 -5.00 8.82 2.09
N LEU A 488 -4.61 8.71 0.81
CA LEU A 488 -3.31 9.22 0.37
C LEU A 488 -3.29 10.72 0.58
N GLN A 489 -2.48 11.22 1.53
CA GLN A 489 -2.36 12.64 1.80
C GLN A 489 -1.26 13.23 0.92
N LEU A 490 -1.66 13.98 -0.10
CA LEU A 490 -0.75 14.62 -1.03
C LEU A 490 -0.10 15.83 -0.36
N SER A 491 1.23 15.93 -0.43
CA SER A 491 2.02 16.96 0.25
C SER A 491 2.94 17.75 -0.70
N ARG A 492 3.13 17.24 -1.92
CA ARG A 492 3.97 17.85 -2.96
C ARG A 492 3.29 17.78 -4.31
N THR A 493 3.40 18.87 -5.09
CA THR A 493 2.86 18.97 -6.44
C THR A 493 3.87 19.63 -7.37
N SER A 494 3.87 19.21 -8.63
CA SER A 494 4.64 19.85 -9.71
C SER A 494 3.99 19.57 -11.06
N LEU A 495 4.23 20.44 -12.04
CA LEU A 495 3.77 20.32 -13.42
C LEU A 495 4.96 20.21 -14.41
N PRO A 496 5.78 19.15 -14.35
CA PRO A 496 6.84 18.93 -15.34
C PRO A 496 6.29 18.65 -16.75
N GLY A 497 5.08 18.12 -16.84
CA GLY A 497 4.37 17.89 -18.10
C GLY A 497 2.97 17.35 -17.80
N ASP A 498 2.90 16.19 -17.17
CA ASP A 498 1.75 15.75 -16.39
C ASP A 498 1.74 16.48 -15.02
N LEU A 499 0.56 16.70 -14.44
CA LEU A 499 0.46 17.21 -13.06
C LEU A 499 0.76 16.06 -12.11
N ALA A 500 1.91 16.14 -11.45
CA ALA A 500 2.41 15.12 -10.55
C ALA A 500 2.17 15.54 -9.10
N CYS A 501 1.42 14.72 -8.36
CA CYS A 501 1.15 14.94 -6.95
C CYS A 501 1.65 13.76 -6.14
N PHE A 502 2.52 14.01 -5.17
CA PHE A 502 3.15 13.00 -4.33
C PHE A 502 2.70 13.16 -2.90
N GLY A 503 2.59 12.04 -2.20
CA GLY A 503 2.10 12.04 -0.85
C GLY A 503 2.49 10.81 -0.07
N GLN A 504 2.06 10.82 1.17
CA GLN A 504 2.19 9.69 2.07
C GLN A 504 0.78 9.24 2.42
N LEU A 505 0.55 7.94 2.37
CA LEU A 505 -0.62 7.35 3.00
C LEU A 505 -0.41 7.50 4.50
N ASP A 506 -1.18 8.39 5.12
CA ASP A 506 -1.08 8.73 6.55
C ASP A 506 -2.28 8.15 7.31
N PRO A 507 -2.24 6.85 7.64
CA PRO A 507 -3.26 6.23 8.50
C PRO A 507 -3.15 6.67 9.97
N GLU A 508 -2.05 7.31 10.38
CA GLU A 508 -1.74 7.64 11.79
C GLU A 508 -2.39 8.96 12.25
N ARG A 509 -2.65 9.90 11.33
CA ARG A 509 -3.27 11.18 11.73
C ARG A 509 -4.78 11.10 11.95
N SER A 510 -5.53 10.33 11.15
CA SER A 510 -7.00 10.47 11.06
C SER A 510 -7.83 9.26 11.49
N SER A 511 -7.22 8.09 11.74
CA SER A 511 -7.95 6.86 12.06
C SER A 511 -7.97 6.56 13.56
N PHE A 512 -9.14 6.19 14.10
CA PHE A 512 -9.23 5.65 15.46
C PHE A 512 -8.68 4.22 15.41
N ARG A 513 -7.41 4.03 15.80
CA ARG A 513 -6.66 2.78 15.64
C ARG A 513 -5.92 2.41 16.92
N ILE A 514 -5.89 1.12 17.25
CA ILE A 514 -5.10 0.58 18.36
C ILE A 514 -3.66 0.30 17.89
N SER A 515 -2.68 0.56 18.75
CA SER A 515 -1.28 0.20 18.53
C SER A 515 -0.72 -0.57 19.71
N PRO A 516 0.00 -1.69 19.48
CA PRO A 516 0.18 -2.36 18.18
C PRO A 516 -1.11 -2.99 17.64
N LEU A 517 -1.23 -3.17 16.32
CA LEU A 517 -2.41 -3.79 15.69
C LEU A 517 -2.45 -5.31 15.86
N GLN A 518 -1.26 -5.91 15.87
CA GLN A 518 -1.04 -7.32 16.11
C GLN A 518 0.21 -7.48 16.98
N THR A 519 0.18 -8.40 17.94
CA THR A 519 1.34 -8.71 18.79
C THR A 519 1.24 -10.12 19.36
N THR A 520 2.35 -10.63 19.88
CA THR A 520 2.44 -11.93 20.54
C THR A 520 2.74 -11.73 22.02
N VAL A 521 2.03 -12.39 22.93
CA VAL A 521 2.25 -12.22 24.37
C VAL A 521 2.37 -13.59 25.02
N GLY A 522 3.44 -13.81 25.78
CA GLY A 522 3.62 -15.04 26.56
C GLY A 522 2.65 -15.12 27.74
N ALA A 523 2.34 -16.33 28.21
CA ALA A 523 1.51 -16.53 29.40
C ALA A 523 1.97 -15.65 30.58
N ASN A 524 1.01 -15.05 31.29
CA ASN A 524 1.21 -14.06 32.37
C ASN A 524 1.96 -12.76 32.01
N GLN A 525 2.45 -12.60 30.77
CA GLN A 525 3.10 -11.37 30.32
C GLN A 525 2.08 -10.28 30.01
N THR A 526 2.58 -9.05 29.85
CA THR A 526 1.74 -7.88 29.60
C THR A 526 2.12 -7.17 28.32
N GLN A 527 1.15 -6.52 27.68
CA GLN A 527 1.35 -5.66 26.52
C GLN A 527 0.57 -4.37 26.70
N GLN A 528 1.22 -3.23 26.46
CA GLN A 528 0.55 -1.94 26.45
C GLN A 528 -0.08 -1.69 25.08
N PHE A 529 -1.36 -1.32 25.08
CA PHE A 529 -2.09 -0.82 23.92
C PHE A 529 -2.41 0.66 24.07
N ARG A 530 -2.43 1.39 22.96
CA ARG A 530 -2.74 2.82 22.90
C ARG A 530 -3.55 3.14 21.65
N ILE A 531 -4.18 4.32 21.64
CA ILE A 531 -4.76 4.90 20.43
C ILE A 531 -3.72 5.84 19.81
N ASP A 532 -3.22 5.48 18.63
CA ASP A 532 -2.20 6.26 17.91
C ASP A 532 -2.90 7.30 17.03
N SER A 533 -3.46 8.34 17.63
CA SER A 533 -3.94 9.52 16.90
C SER A 533 -4.07 10.74 17.82
N PRO A 534 -3.49 11.91 17.44
CA PRO A 534 -3.58 13.15 18.22
C PRO A 534 -5.02 13.62 18.43
N ASP A 535 -5.92 13.33 17.49
CA ASP A 535 -7.32 13.75 17.51
C ASP A 535 -8.10 13.16 18.70
N TYR A 536 -7.60 12.07 19.29
CA TYR A 536 -8.24 11.35 20.39
C TYR A 536 -7.43 11.38 21.70
N ALA A 537 -6.38 12.21 21.79
CA ALA A 537 -5.48 12.23 22.94
C ALA A 537 -6.19 12.57 24.27
N ASP A 538 -7.25 13.39 24.21
CA ASP A 538 -8.02 13.84 25.38
C ASP A 538 -9.31 13.01 25.63
N GLU A 539 -9.60 12.02 24.78
CA GLU A 539 -10.82 11.21 24.87
C GLU A 539 -10.66 10.04 25.87
N THR A 540 -11.72 9.71 26.60
CA THR A 540 -11.72 8.55 27.50
C THR A 540 -12.00 7.28 26.70
N VAL A 541 -11.00 6.40 26.60
CA VAL A 541 -11.10 5.14 25.85
C VAL A 541 -11.62 4.01 26.74
N GLY A 542 -12.71 3.36 26.31
CA GLY A 542 -13.18 2.12 26.90
C GLY A 542 -12.46 0.92 26.31
N TRP A 543 -11.71 0.18 27.14
CA TRP A 543 -10.99 -1.04 26.75
C TRP A 543 -11.77 -2.31 27.12
N SER A 544 -11.76 -3.30 26.23
CA SER A 544 -12.27 -4.64 26.51
C SER A 544 -11.44 -5.70 25.78
N VAL A 545 -11.43 -6.92 26.32
CA VAL A 545 -10.78 -8.08 25.71
C VAL A 545 -11.77 -9.24 25.62
N GLN A 546 -11.67 -10.01 24.54
CA GLN A 546 -12.42 -11.26 24.34
C GLN A 546 -11.52 -12.29 23.66
N ALA A 547 -11.69 -13.57 23.97
CA ALA A 547 -11.01 -14.64 23.24
C ALA A 547 -11.67 -14.79 21.85
N ALA A 548 -10.86 -14.85 20.80
CA ALA A 548 -11.31 -15.08 19.42
C ALA A 548 -11.53 -16.57 19.13
N THR A 549 -10.78 -17.43 19.81
CA THR A 549 -10.85 -18.90 19.72
C THR A 549 -11.21 -19.47 21.09
N GLU A 550 -11.48 -20.78 21.17
CA GLU A 550 -11.69 -21.44 22.47
C GLU A 550 -10.47 -21.23 23.39
N GLY A 551 -10.69 -20.68 24.58
CA GLY A 551 -9.63 -20.30 25.52
C GLY A 551 -10.10 -19.33 26.60
N LEU A 552 -9.29 -19.17 27.66
CA LEU A 552 -9.51 -18.16 28.69
C LEU A 552 -8.93 -16.84 28.21
N ALA A 553 -9.77 -15.85 27.91
CA ALA A 553 -9.28 -14.51 27.56
C ALA A 553 -8.41 -13.92 28.68
N GLY A 554 -7.42 -13.11 28.30
CA GLY A 554 -6.66 -12.29 29.24
C GLY A 554 -7.51 -11.21 29.90
N THR A 555 -6.83 -10.26 30.56
CA THR A 555 -7.47 -9.09 31.17
C THR A 555 -6.85 -7.81 30.60
N ILE A 556 -7.63 -6.74 30.47
CA ILE A 556 -7.11 -5.42 30.09
C ILE A 556 -7.64 -4.37 31.06
N ASP A 557 -6.76 -3.49 31.51
CA ASP A 557 -7.15 -2.40 32.42
C ASP A 557 -7.66 -1.16 31.67
N ALA A 558 -8.13 -0.17 32.43
CA ALA A 558 -8.66 1.08 31.88
C ALA A 558 -7.59 1.94 31.14
N ASN A 559 -6.31 1.66 31.34
CA ASN A 559 -5.20 2.35 30.67
C ASN A 559 -4.72 1.60 29.42
N GLY A 560 -5.38 0.50 29.03
CA GLY A 560 -4.99 -0.32 27.88
C GLY A 560 -3.83 -1.28 28.16
N LEU A 561 -3.48 -1.56 29.42
CA LEU A 561 -2.48 -2.57 29.76
C LEU A 561 -3.15 -3.95 29.77
N TYR A 562 -2.87 -4.73 28.73
CA TYR A 562 -3.30 -6.12 28.63
C TYR A 562 -2.38 -7.05 29.42
N ARG A 563 -2.95 -8.09 30.01
CA ARG A 563 -2.25 -9.22 30.66
C ARG A 563 -2.80 -10.52 30.10
N ALA A 564 -1.91 -11.33 29.53
CA ALA A 564 -2.22 -12.66 29.07
C ALA A 564 -2.67 -13.57 30.22
N PRO A 565 -3.58 -14.52 29.97
CA PRO A 565 -3.97 -15.52 30.95
C PRO A 565 -2.77 -16.35 31.41
N PRO A 566 -2.89 -17.08 32.55
CA PRO A 566 -1.94 -18.11 32.90
C PRO A 566 -1.88 -19.21 31.86
N ALA A 567 -0.73 -19.89 31.80
CA ALA A 567 -0.58 -21.17 31.11
C ALA A 567 -1.73 -22.10 31.52
N SER A 568 -2.51 -22.56 30.54
CA SER A 568 -3.65 -23.45 30.79
C SER A 568 -3.25 -24.87 30.42
N PRO A 569 -3.29 -25.84 31.35
CA PRO A 569 -3.03 -27.23 31.05
C PRO A 569 -3.98 -27.71 29.95
N GLY A 570 -3.46 -28.29 28.87
CA GLY A 570 -4.25 -28.83 27.76
C GLY A 570 -4.53 -27.91 26.57
N ILE A 571 -4.18 -26.61 26.62
CA ILE A 571 -4.22 -25.72 25.44
C ILE A 571 -2.78 -25.48 24.98
N SER A 572 -2.22 -26.47 24.27
CA SER A 572 -0.83 -26.47 23.76
C SER A 572 -0.61 -25.54 22.54
N VAL A 573 -1.66 -24.85 22.09
CA VAL A 573 -1.66 -24.06 20.85
C VAL A 573 -1.90 -22.60 21.19
N ALA A 574 -1.18 -21.69 20.52
CA ALA A 574 -1.41 -20.27 20.69
C ALA A 574 -2.87 -19.91 20.37
N HIS A 575 -3.53 -19.15 21.25
CA HIS A 575 -4.90 -18.67 20.99
C HIS A 575 -4.88 -17.18 20.70
N GLN A 576 -5.96 -16.67 20.11
CA GLN A 576 -6.08 -15.25 19.82
C GLN A 576 -7.00 -14.56 20.82
N ASP A 577 -6.56 -13.44 21.37
CA ASP A 577 -7.36 -12.47 22.09
C ASP A 577 -7.59 -11.23 21.21
N ILE A 578 -8.82 -10.71 21.22
CA ILE A 578 -9.20 -9.48 20.52
C ILE A 578 -9.28 -8.36 21.54
N ILE A 579 -8.39 -7.40 21.41
CA ILE A 579 -8.44 -6.14 22.15
C ILE A 579 -9.35 -5.19 21.39
N THR A 580 -10.31 -4.59 22.08
CA THR A 580 -11.23 -3.61 21.51
C THR A 580 -11.18 -2.32 22.31
N ALA A 581 -11.02 -1.22 21.59
CA ALA A 581 -11.11 0.14 22.12
C ALA A 581 -12.37 0.81 21.60
N ARG A 582 -13.06 1.56 22.45
CA ARG A 582 -14.29 2.30 22.11
C ARG A 582 -14.25 3.72 22.64
N ILE A 583 -14.68 4.68 21.82
CA ILE A 583 -14.91 6.08 22.20
C ILE A 583 -16.33 6.46 21.75
N GLY A 584 -17.00 7.30 22.54
CA GLY A 584 -18.35 7.79 22.22
C GLY A 584 -19.46 6.77 22.48
N ALA A 585 -20.68 7.12 22.08
CA ALA A 585 -21.87 6.29 22.26
C ALA A 585 -22.89 6.50 21.13
N GLY A 586 -23.74 5.50 20.88
CA GLY A 586 -24.77 5.56 19.82
C GLY A 586 -24.16 5.79 18.44
N ASP A 587 -24.69 6.77 17.69
CA ASP A 587 -24.24 7.10 16.33
C ASP A 587 -22.82 7.71 16.26
N THR A 588 -22.25 8.08 17.41
CA THR A 588 -20.87 8.60 17.53
C THR A 588 -19.86 7.55 17.96
N LEU A 589 -20.30 6.30 18.18
CA LEU A 589 -19.44 5.21 18.61
C LEU A 589 -18.34 4.96 17.58
N LYS A 590 -17.10 5.15 18.00
CA LYS A 590 -15.90 4.73 17.26
C LYS A 590 -15.36 3.48 17.94
N GLN A 591 -15.08 2.44 17.15
CA GLN A 591 -14.51 1.19 17.62
C GLN A 591 -13.27 0.83 16.79
N ALA A 592 -12.24 0.33 17.47
CA ALA A 592 -11.04 -0.22 16.87
C ALA A 592 -10.70 -1.56 17.53
N SER A 593 -10.06 -2.45 16.78
CA SER A 593 -9.64 -3.77 17.28
C SER A 593 -8.15 -3.99 17.04
N ALA A 594 -7.54 -4.84 17.87
CA ALA A 594 -6.20 -5.40 17.70
C ALA A 594 -6.22 -6.89 18.08
N VAL A 595 -5.29 -7.66 17.52
CA VAL A 595 -5.18 -9.11 17.76
C VAL A 595 -3.94 -9.40 18.60
N VAL A 596 -4.11 -10.11 19.70
CA VAL A 596 -3.03 -10.67 20.51
C VAL A 596 -2.98 -12.16 20.27
N ALA A 597 -1.85 -12.68 19.81
CA ALA A 597 -1.59 -14.11 19.85
C ALA A 597 -0.95 -14.46 21.20
N VAL A 598 -1.65 -15.23 22.03
CA VAL A 598 -1.18 -15.66 23.34
C VAL A 598 -0.44 -16.97 23.19
N VAL A 599 0.84 -17.00 23.59
CA VAL A 599 1.68 -18.21 23.54
C VAL A 599 1.96 -18.72 24.96
N ASP A 600 1.95 -20.03 25.13
CA ASP A 600 2.21 -20.63 26.44
C ASP A 600 3.69 -20.49 26.85
N GLN A 601 4.61 -20.73 25.92
CA GLN A 601 6.04 -20.63 26.14
C GLN A 601 6.64 -19.34 25.58
N GLY A 602 7.56 -18.73 26.34
CA GLY A 602 8.30 -17.53 25.89
C GLY A 602 9.32 -17.79 24.77
N ILE A 603 9.60 -19.06 24.47
CA ILE A 603 10.45 -19.51 23.35
C ILE A 603 9.93 -20.87 22.85
N THR A 604 9.97 -21.09 21.54
CA THR A 604 9.66 -22.38 20.90
C THR A 604 10.79 -22.78 19.97
N VAL A 605 11.13 -24.08 19.91
CA VAL A 605 12.12 -24.63 18.97
C VAL A 605 11.42 -25.51 17.96
N ASN A 606 11.69 -25.28 16.66
CA ASN A 606 11.21 -26.13 15.58
C ASN A 606 12.37 -26.73 14.78
N PRO A 607 12.30 -28.01 14.41
CA PRO A 607 11.33 -29.00 14.91
C PRO A 607 11.52 -29.30 16.41
N THR A 608 10.44 -29.66 17.12
CA THR A 608 10.48 -30.12 18.53
C THR A 608 10.98 -31.56 18.64
N PHE A 609 10.72 -32.37 17.62
CA PHE A 609 11.30 -33.70 17.42
C PHE A 609 11.67 -33.90 15.96
N LYS A 610 12.82 -34.52 15.68
CA LYS A 610 13.20 -34.88 14.31
C LYS A 610 14.06 -36.15 14.27
N VAL A 611 13.77 -37.03 13.32
CA VAL A 611 14.71 -38.11 12.94
C VAL A 611 15.83 -37.52 12.10
N TYR A 612 17.07 -37.81 12.49
CA TYR A 612 18.24 -37.26 11.84
C TYR A 612 18.33 -37.67 10.37
N ALA A 613 18.54 -36.68 9.50
CA ALA A 613 18.85 -36.84 8.09
C ALA A 613 20.17 -36.14 7.74
N THR A 614 20.92 -36.71 6.79
CA THR A 614 22.14 -36.07 6.27
C THR A 614 21.79 -34.86 5.39
N PRO A 615 22.54 -33.74 5.46
CA PRO A 615 23.81 -33.55 6.18
C PRO A 615 23.68 -33.15 7.66
N GLY A 616 22.48 -32.83 8.15
CA GLY A 616 22.22 -32.46 9.53
C GLY A 616 20.77 -32.00 9.73
N VAL A 617 20.41 -31.69 10.98
CA VAL A 617 19.09 -31.15 11.34
C VAL A 617 19.23 -29.71 11.77
N THR A 618 18.52 -28.81 11.09
CA THR A 618 18.49 -27.39 11.43
C THR A 618 17.38 -27.14 12.45
N LEU A 619 17.73 -26.54 13.58
CA LEU A 619 16.80 -26.13 14.63
C LEU A 619 16.66 -24.61 14.62
N ARG A 620 15.43 -24.13 14.75
CA ARG A 620 15.09 -22.71 14.72
C ARG A 620 14.32 -22.31 15.97
N ALA A 621 14.82 -21.33 16.70
CA ALA A 621 14.19 -20.77 17.88
C ALA A 621 13.31 -19.57 17.51
N THR A 622 12.07 -19.58 17.97
CA THR A 622 11.13 -18.46 17.87
C THR A 622 10.96 -17.85 19.25
N THR A 623 11.37 -16.59 19.41
CA THR A 623 11.21 -15.80 20.64
C THR A 623 11.13 -14.30 20.32
N GLN A 624 10.49 -13.55 21.23
CA GLN A 624 10.54 -12.09 21.35
C GLN A 624 11.95 -11.56 21.66
N GLY A 625 12.83 -12.39 22.23
CA GLY A 625 14.21 -12.06 22.53
C GLY A 625 15.06 -11.80 21.27
N THR A 626 16.17 -11.09 21.47
CA THR A 626 17.12 -10.73 20.41
C THR A 626 18.24 -11.75 20.22
N THR A 627 18.53 -12.56 21.25
CA THR A 627 19.66 -13.49 21.24
C THR A 627 19.29 -14.81 21.89
N VAL A 628 19.62 -15.90 21.21
CA VAL A 628 19.40 -17.28 21.68
C VAL A 628 20.74 -17.99 21.80
N THR A 629 20.90 -18.76 22.86
CA THR A 629 22.05 -19.65 23.06
C THR A 629 21.58 -21.10 23.01
N TRP A 630 22.39 -21.97 22.40
CA TRP A 630 22.08 -23.38 22.22
C TRP A 630 23.00 -24.24 23.05
N THR A 631 22.43 -25.16 23.83
CA THR A 631 23.18 -26.11 24.64
C THR A 631 22.74 -27.52 24.31
N LYS A 632 23.70 -28.39 24.03
CA LYS A 632 23.44 -29.83 23.96
C LYS A 632 23.42 -30.38 25.39
N LEU A 633 22.23 -30.75 25.88
CA LEU A 633 22.05 -31.28 27.23
C LEU A 633 22.50 -32.74 27.33
N SER A 634 22.29 -33.52 26.28
CA SER A 634 22.65 -34.93 26.21
C SER A 634 22.90 -35.39 24.77
N GLY A 635 23.53 -36.57 24.64
CA GLY A 635 23.82 -37.19 23.35
C GLY A 635 25.15 -36.75 22.71
N ASP A 636 25.62 -37.54 21.74
CA ASP A 636 26.80 -37.25 20.94
C ASP A 636 26.47 -36.34 19.74
N GLY A 637 27.49 -35.84 19.03
CA GLY A 637 27.33 -34.90 17.90
C GLY A 637 27.77 -33.47 18.23
N SER A 638 27.71 -32.59 17.23
CA SER A 638 28.17 -31.19 17.31
C SER A 638 27.09 -30.20 16.89
N LEU A 639 27.10 -29.02 17.51
CA LEU A 639 26.29 -27.87 17.13
C LEU A 639 27.14 -26.88 16.34
N GLN A 640 26.61 -26.40 15.22
CA GLN A 640 27.24 -25.41 14.34
C GLN A 640 26.23 -24.28 14.11
N SER A 641 26.62 -23.03 14.29
CA SER A 641 25.75 -21.89 14.01
C SER A 641 26.56 -20.78 13.38
N ASP A 642 26.06 -20.28 12.25
CA ASP A 642 26.57 -19.08 11.58
C ASP A 642 25.55 -17.92 11.67
N ALA A 643 24.46 -18.12 12.44
CA ALA A 643 23.36 -17.16 12.54
C ALA A 643 23.76 -15.96 13.42
N PRO A 644 23.72 -14.71 12.90
CA PRO A 644 24.14 -13.53 13.66
C PRO A 644 23.38 -13.28 14.97
N ASP A 645 22.11 -13.68 15.02
CA ASP A 645 21.23 -13.57 16.20
C ASP A 645 21.22 -14.83 17.08
N GLY A 646 21.91 -15.89 16.64
CA GLY A 646 21.92 -17.20 17.28
C GLY A 646 20.56 -17.91 17.25
N LYS A 647 19.57 -17.49 16.45
CA LYS A 647 18.23 -18.13 16.42
C LYS A 647 18.17 -19.42 15.62
N GLU A 648 19.25 -19.79 14.93
CA GLU A 648 19.35 -21.02 14.14
C GLU A 648 20.64 -21.78 14.48
N VAL A 649 20.54 -23.11 14.59
CA VAL A 649 21.68 -24.00 14.81
C VAL A 649 21.52 -25.27 13.99
N LEU A 650 22.61 -25.72 13.37
CA LEU A 650 22.72 -27.01 12.71
C LEU A 650 23.27 -28.05 13.69
N PHE A 651 22.51 -29.11 13.92
CA PHE A 651 23.00 -30.30 14.59
C PHE A 651 23.57 -31.29 13.57
N VAL A 652 24.79 -31.76 13.83
CA VAL A 652 25.47 -32.79 13.03
C VAL A 652 25.71 -34.02 13.91
N ALA A 653 25.19 -35.16 13.48
CA ALA A 653 25.33 -36.43 14.18
C ALA A 653 26.80 -36.88 14.22
N PRO A 654 27.22 -37.63 15.25
CA PRO A 654 28.53 -38.24 15.27
C PRO A 654 28.64 -39.31 14.18
N SER A 655 29.83 -39.47 13.60
CA SER A 655 30.12 -40.53 12.63
C SER A 655 31.33 -41.35 13.10
N PRO A 656 31.18 -42.67 13.35
CA PRO A 656 29.96 -43.49 13.23
C PRO A 656 29.04 -43.43 14.47
N LEU A 657 27.76 -43.79 14.31
CA LEU A 657 26.83 -44.02 15.42
C LEU A 657 27.24 -45.26 16.25
N THR A 658 27.17 -45.15 17.58
CA THR A 658 27.61 -46.22 18.50
C THR A 658 26.50 -47.18 18.92
N GLN A 659 25.24 -46.74 18.92
CA GLN A 659 24.07 -47.58 19.24
C GLN A 659 23.06 -47.61 18.09
N SER A 660 22.12 -48.56 18.13
CA SER A 660 21.03 -48.71 17.16
C SER A 660 20.12 -47.48 17.09
N LEU A 661 19.75 -46.95 18.25
CA LEU A 661 19.00 -45.72 18.41
C LEU A 661 19.78 -44.83 19.39
N GLN A 662 19.99 -43.58 19.04
CA GLN A 662 20.66 -42.58 19.88
C GLN A 662 19.88 -41.28 19.83
N THR A 663 19.74 -40.62 20.97
CA THR A 663 19.07 -39.32 21.06
C THR A 663 20.08 -38.23 21.38
N ALA A 664 19.82 -37.03 20.89
CA ALA A 664 20.47 -35.80 21.36
C ALA A 664 19.37 -34.82 21.77
N VAL A 665 19.49 -34.24 22.96
CA VAL A 665 18.57 -33.21 23.45
C VAL A 665 19.27 -31.86 23.39
N ILE A 666 18.69 -30.93 22.66
CA ILE A 666 19.21 -29.59 22.44
C ILE A 666 18.25 -28.60 23.10
N GLU A 667 18.77 -27.73 23.96
CA GLU A 667 18.03 -26.66 24.62
C GLU A 667 18.38 -25.32 23.98
N ALA A 668 17.36 -24.59 23.55
CA ALA A 668 17.45 -23.17 23.24
C ALA A 668 17.15 -22.37 24.51
N HIS A 669 17.95 -21.35 24.76
CA HIS A 669 17.79 -20.43 25.88
C HIS A 669 17.80 -19.00 25.37
N ASP A 670 16.68 -18.30 25.56
CA ASP A 670 16.58 -16.86 25.32
C ASP A 670 17.21 -16.11 26.48
N THR A 671 18.32 -15.40 26.20
CA THR A 671 19.09 -14.71 27.23
C THR A 671 18.37 -13.49 27.81
N ASN A 672 17.35 -12.96 27.13
CA ASN A 672 16.62 -11.78 27.56
C ASN A 672 15.49 -12.15 28.52
N SER A 673 14.69 -13.14 28.17
CA SER A 673 13.55 -13.60 28.97
C SER A 673 13.90 -14.67 30.00
N GLY A 674 15.02 -15.39 29.80
CA GLY A 674 15.37 -16.59 30.55
C GLY A 674 14.55 -17.82 30.15
N ALA A 675 13.67 -17.71 29.15
CA ALA A 675 12.84 -18.80 28.68
C ALA A 675 13.69 -19.89 28.01
N ARG A 676 13.26 -21.15 28.15
CA ARG A 676 13.95 -22.32 27.62
C ARG A 676 12.99 -23.25 26.92
N CYS A 677 13.43 -23.85 25.84
CA CYS A 677 12.68 -24.87 25.11
C CYS A 677 13.64 -25.91 24.55
N ARG A 678 13.22 -27.17 24.55
CA ARG A 678 14.04 -28.32 24.16
C ARG A 678 13.56 -28.90 22.84
N SER A 679 14.49 -29.51 22.11
CA SER A 679 14.24 -30.30 20.92
C SER A 679 15.01 -31.61 21.01
N THR A 680 14.38 -32.70 20.57
CA THR A 680 14.96 -34.04 20.60
C THR A 680 15.24 -34.53 19.18
N ILE A 681 16.49 -34.89 18.91
CA ILE A 681 16.91 -35.49 17.65
C ILE A 681 17.14 -36.97 17.84
N LEU A 682 16.47 -37.81 17.04
CA LEU A 682 16.67 -39.27 17.03
C LEU A 682 17.58 -39.68 15.87
N MET A 683 18.69 -40.34 16.18
CA MET A 683 19.62 -40.91 15.22
C MET A 683 19.43 -42.42 15.15
N ILE A 684 19.28 -42.94 13.94
CA ILE A 684 18.99 -44.36 13.68
C ILE A 684 20.15 -45.01 12.93
N LYS A 685 20.65 -46.13 13.44
CA LYS A 685 21.72 -46.93 12.83
C LYS A 685 21.18 -48.20 12.22
N GLY A 686 20.88 -48.17 10.92
CA GLY A 686 20.30 -49.29 10.18
C GLY A 686 18.81 -49.10 9.94
N ASN A 687 18.07 -50.21 9.80
CA ASN A 687 16.63 -50.18 9.50
C ASN A 687 15.80 -50.57 10.72
N LEU A 688 14.65 -49.94 10.88
CA LEU A 688 13.66 -50.31 11.89
C LEU A 688 13.04 -51.67 11.53
N SER A 689 12.93 -52.55 12.53
CA SER A 689 12.39 -53.91 12.38
C SER A 689 10.95 -54.05 12.88
N PHE A 690 10.50 -53.16 13.78
CA PHE A 690 9.20 -53.25 14.42
C PHE A 690 8.46 -51.92 14.35
N GLN A 691 7.17 -52.00 14.02
CA GLN A 691 6.24 -50.87 14.13
C GLN A 691 5.62 -50.83 15.52
N VAL A 692 5.49 -49.63 16.07
CA VAL A 692 4.83 -49.39 17.35
C VAL A 692 3.55 -48.61 17.08
N GLU A 693 2.44 -49.10 17.62
CA GLU A 693 1.12 -48.49 17.51
C GLU A 693 0.63 -47.95 18.86
N PRO A 694 -0.12 -46.84 18.88
CA PRO A 694 -0.42 -46.00 17.71
C PRO A 694 0.82 -45.23 17.24
N VAL A 695 1.00 -45.11 15.92
CA VAL A 695 2.18 -44.44 15.33
C VAL A 695 2.13 -42.93 15.60
N PHE A 696 0.95 -42.34 15.45
CA PHE A 696 0.69 -40.95 15.79
C PHE A 696 -0.08 -40.90 17.11
N ILE A 697 0.44 -40.14 18.07
CA ILE A 697 -0.07 -40.01 19.42
C ILE A 697 -0.40 -38.54 19.65
N PRO A 698 -1.66 -38.18 20.01
CA PRO A 698 -1.97 -36.84 20.48
C PRO A 698 -1.14 -36.48 21.72
N PRO A 699 -0.81 -35.20 21.96
CA PRO A 699 0.00 -34.81 23.11
C PRO A 699 -0.60 -35.28 24.44
N LEU A 700 0.22 -35.91 25.29
CA LEU A 700 -0.19 -36.37 26.62
C LEU A 700 0.09 -35.32 27.70
N GLY A 701 -0.87 -35.16 28.61
CA GLY A 701 -0.77 -34.32 29.79
C GLY A 701 -0.09 -35.02 30.96
N PRO A 702 0.10 -34.32 32.10
CA PRO A 702 0.72 -34.89 33.28
C PRO A 702 0.00 -36.15 33.78
N LEU A 703 0.78 -37.22 34.04
CA LEU A 703 0.30 -38.53 34.54
C LEU A 703 -0.64 -39.29 33.58
N GLU A 704 -0.86 -38.81 32.35
CA GLU A 704 -1.62 -39.58 31.36
C GLU A 704 -0.85 -40.80 30.89
N GLU A 705 -1.59 -41.85 30.56
CA GLU A 705 -1.06 -43.14 30.13
C GLU A 705 -1.47 -43.45 28.70
N ILE A 706 -0.56 -44.08 27.96
CA ILE A 706 -0.86 -44.62 26.63
C ILE A 706 -0.32 -46.04 26.47
N PRO A 707 -1.14 -47.00 26.02
CA PRO A 707 -0.66 -48.32 25.63
C PRO A 707 0.04 -48.25 24.26
N LEU A 708 1.18 -48.91 24.19
CA LEU A 708 2.01 -49.09 23.01
C LEU A 708 2.01 -50.58 22.64
N THR A 709 1.64 -50.88 21.41
CA THR A 709 1.60 -52.24 20.87
C THR A 709 2.65 -52.41 19.79
N VAL A 710 3.40 -53.51 19.83
CA VAL A 710 4.39 -53.82 18.78
C VAL A 710 3.75 -54.70 17.73
N ARG A 711 3.88 -54.32 16.46
CA ARG A 711 3.51 -55.16 15.32
C ARG A 711 4.75 -55.85 14.77
N ASP A 712 4.65 -57.15 14.55
CA ASP A 712 5.66 -57.90 13.81
C ASP A 712 5.63 -57.54 12.31
N PRO A 713 6.62 -57.97 11.50
CA PRO A 713 6.64 -57.69 10.05
C PRO A 713 5.45 -58.26 9.27
N GLU A 714 4.69 -59.19 9.85
CA GLU A 714 3.48 -59.79 9.28
C GLU A 714 2.20 -59.02 9.69
N GLY A 715 2.33 -57.99 10.54
CA GLY A 715 1.25 -57.14 11.02
C GLY A 715 0.52 -57.69 12.25
N ASN A 716 1.00 -58.77 12.86
CA ASN A 716 0.39 -59.33 14.06
C ASN A 716 0.90 -58.61 15.31
N GLU A 717 0.04 -58.55 16.34
CA GLU A 717 0.43 -58.02 17.65
C GLU A 717 1.40 -58.97 18.35
N ALA A 718 2.56 -58.44 18.72
CA ALA A 718 3.58 -59.15 19.47
C ALA A 718 3.45 -58.89 20.98
N PRO A 719 3.52 -59.91 21.84
CA PRO A 719 3.41 -59.75 23.29
C PRO A 719 4.45 -58.78 23.88
N ALA A 720 4.01 -57.83 24.70
CA ALA A 720 4.88 -56.79 25.27
C ALA A 720 6.08 -57.35 26.06
N GLY A 721 5.91 -58.50 26.71
CA GLY A 721 6.97 -59.18 27.47
C GLY A 721 8.12 -59.75 26.64
N MET A 722 8.01 -59.77 25.30
CA MET A 722 9.12 -60.16 24.41
C MET A 722 10.15 -59.03 24.24
N PHE A 723 9.79 -57.80 24.57
CA PHE A 723 10.60 -56.61 24.28
C PHE A 723 11.17 -55.96 25.53
N VAL A 724 12.33 -55.36 25.37
CA VAL A 724 12.90 -54.41 26.33
C VAL A 724 12.40 -53.02 25.96
N TRP A 725 11.68 -52.40 26.89
CA TRP A 725 11.12 -51.06 26.75
C TRP A 725 11.99 -50.08 27.52
N THR A 726 12.47 -49.03 26.85
CA THR A 726 13.36 -48.03 27.45
C THR A 726 12.93 -46.64 27.03
N VAL A 727 12.80 -45.71 27.99
CA VAL A 727 12.72 -44.28 27.71
C VAL A 727 14.13 -43.82 27.32
N LEU A 728 14.36 -43.56 26.03
CA LEU A 728 15.65 -43.09 25.51
C LEU A 728 15.87 -41.59 25.74
N SER A 729 14.79 -40.82 25.74
CA SER A 729 14.78 -39.38 25.92
C SER A 729 13.40 -38.96 26.41
N GLY A 730 13.32 -37.83 27.11
CA GLY A 730 12.14 -37.42 27.85
C GLY A 730 12.10 -38.03 29.25
N ASP A 731 11.33 -37.38 30.12
CA ASP A 731 10.94 -37.90 31.42
C ASP A 731 9.73 -38.85 31.30
N GLY A 732 9.44 -39.65 32.34
CA GLY A 732 8.32 -40.60 32.37
C GLY A 732 8.77 -42.05 32.62
N THR A 733 7.83 -42.98 32.58
CA THR A 733 8.12 -44.41 32.79
C THR A 733 7.39 -45.28 31.79
N VAL A 734 8.03 -46.35 31.32
CA VAL A 734 7.40 -47.36 30.47
C VAL A 734 7.51 -48.74 31.13
N SER A 735 6.39 -49.46 31.21
CA SER A 735 6.33 -50.81 31.77
C SER A 735 5.35 -51.67 30.98
N GLN A 736 5.81 -52.84 30.50
CA GLN A 736 4.99 -53.80 29.76
C GLN A 736 4.18 -53.17 28.61
N GLY A 737 4.80 -52.25 27.87
CA GLY A 737 4.17 -51.56 26.75
C GLY A 737 3.22 -50.43 27.14
N VAL A 738 3.08 -50.06 28.42
CA VAL A 738 2.34 -48.86 28.82
C VAL A 738 3.32 -47.77 29.21
N TYR A 739 3.21 -46.61 28.57
CA TYR A 739 3.95 -45.41 28.96
C TYR A 739 3.07 -44.51 29.84
N THR A 740 3.65 -43.98 30.91
CA THR A 740 3.04 -43.00 31.81
C THR A 740 3.87 -41.71 31.77
N ALA A 741 3.21 -40.61 31.44
CA ALA A 741 3.83 -39.29 31.42
C ALA A 741 4.23 -38.84 32.84
N PRO A 742 5.31 -38.04 33.00
CA PRO A 742 5.71 -37.52 34.30
C PRO A 742 4.69 -36.52 34.84
N ALA A 743 4.70 -36.29 36.16
CA ALA A 743 3.86 -35.26 36.79
C ALA A 743 4.33 -33.82 36.46
N ASP A 744 5.63 -33.65 36.17
CA ASP A 744 6.24 -32.39 35.78
C ASP A 744 6.90 -32.59 34.40
N ILE A 745 6.29 -32.01 33.37
CA ILE A 745 6.72 -32.18 31.97
C ILE A 745 7.68 -31.04 31.61
N GLN A 746 8.95 -31.39 31.39
CA GLN A 746 9.99 -30.43 30.96
C GLN A 746 10.37 -30.58 29.48
N ASP A 747 10.17 -31.76 28.91
CA ASP A 747 10.49 -32.07 27.52
C ASP A 747 9.24 -31.97 26.62
N THR A 748 9.44 -31.67 25.34
CA THR A 748 8.37 -31.58 24.34
C THR A 748 7.87 -32.96 23.90
N CYS A 749 8.68 -34.00 24.09
CA CYS A 749 8.31 -35.37 23.81
C CYS A 749 9.15 -36.37 24.62
N ALA A 750 8.64 -37.59 24.74
CA ALA A 750 9.42 -38.76 25.14
C ALA A 750 9.65 -39.68 23.94
N VAL A 751 10.86 -40.25 23.85
CA VAL A 751 11.23 -41.23 22.83
C VAL A 751 11.41 -42.58 23.49
N ILE A 752 10.59 -43.55 23.11
CA ILE A 752 10.61 -44.89 23.66
C ILE A 752 11.29 -45.81 22.65
N SER A 753 12.36 -46.48 23.05
CA SER A 753 12.91 -47.59 22.25
C SER A 753 12.29 -48.91 22.65
N ILE A 754 12.06 -49.73 21.63
CA ILE A 754 11.61 -51.09 21.76
C ILE A 754 12.65 -51.97 21.08
N ALA A 755 13.25 -52.91 21.80
CA ALA A 755 14.19 -53.88 21.23
C ALA A 755 13.78 -55.32 21.61
N LEU A 756 13.89 -56.26 20.68
CA LEU A 756 13.56 -57.65 20.97
C LEU A 756 14.58 -58.23 21.96
N SER A 757 14.09 -58.79 23.08
CA SER A 757 14.95 -59.24 24.19
C SER A 757 15.98 -60.30 23.78
N SER A 758 15.63 -61.15 22.82
CA SER A 758 16.51 -62.20 22.28
C SER A 758 17.45 -61.71 21.18
N TYR A 759 17.12 -60.61 20.49
CA TYR A 759 17.90 -60.04 19.39
C TYR A 759 17.84 -58.50 19.40
N PRO A 760 18.68 -57.83 20.22
CA PRO A 760 18.62 -56.37 20.38
C PRO A 760 18.91 -55.56 19.10
N SER A 761 19.42 -56.20 18.05
CA SER A 761 19.58 -55.59 16.72
C SER A 761 18.26 -55.43 15.97
N LEU A 762 17.17 -56.05 16.43
CA LEU A 762 15.83 -55.83 15.93
C LEU A 762 15.12 -54.86 16.87
N TYR A 763 14.80 -53.67 16.36
CA TYR A 763 14.29 -52.58 17.18
C TYR A 763 13.29 -51.69 16.43
N GLY A 764 12.53 -50.94 17.21
CA GLY A 764 11.58 -49.90 16.79
C GLY A 764 11.57 -48.77 17.81
N TYR A 765 10.78 -47.73 17.56
CA TYR A 765 10.56 -46.67 18.53
C TYR A 765 9.14 -46.10 18.44
N ALA A 766 8.74 -45.42 19.51
CA ALA A 766 7.58 -44.54 19.54
C ALA A 766 8.00 -43.17 20.04
N VAL A 767 7.29 -42.14 19.58
CA VAL A 767 7.47 -40.76 20.03
C VAL A 767 6.15 -40.30 20.61
N ILE A 768 6.20 -39.84 21.85
CA ILE A 768 5.04 -39.43 22.62
C ILE A 768 5.17 -37.93 22.83
N PRO A 769 4.39 -37.08 22.14
CA PRO A 769 4.40 -35.67 22.42
C PRO A 769 3.86 -35.44 23.84
N LEU A 770 4.47 -34.49 24.55
CA LEU A 770 4.10 -34.16 25.93
C LEU A 770 3.69 -32.69 25.97
N HIS A 771 2.63 -32.39 26.73
CA HIS A 771 2.19 -31.03 27.00
C HIS A 771 2.00 -30.81 28.49
N ARG A 772 2.24 -29.57 28.94
CA ARG A 772 2.16 -29.20 30.36
C ARG A 772 0.72 -29.02 30.85
#